data_AF-A0A2N5T704-F1
#
_entry.id   AF-A0A2N5T704-F1
#
_cell.length_a   1.000
_cell.length_b   1.000
_cell.length_c   1.000
_cell.angle_alpha   90.00
_cell.angle_beta   90.00
_cell.angle_gamma   90.00
#
_symmetry.space_group_name_H-M   'P 1'
#
loop_
_entity.id
_entity.type
_entity.pdbx_description
1 polymer ?
#
loop_
_entity_poly.entity_id
_entity_poly.type
_entity_poly.pdbx_seq_one_letter_code
_entity_poly.pdbx_strand_id
1 'polypeptide(L)'
;MTTSPVVVRRALRPDALPEEFLHRPAAYLSSLFEAGGPGTVLLLAQASVWELEGIVRIAVDDAELATEGYPADTNQYAQLHSVAEGEATAVFFHNTTHVKLSHLTVDGRRPDKGWVEGGGPLIACGGRAGKNPVIQYCVIRHPRGWSSLQVFDECEGATVVGNKIGPAGLPAPHGPWADGLSIACRNGLIANNEIVDATDGAIVLFCASGTMCIGNTIIADKQNLLGGINMVDMGVYSCDYTNTRVCHNIIKSTGAYIKLGIGIGPLAWCPNWSEKTFGGKVYDNLFGPGRFGYAIGMSGCRDFEVYGNRITTGTAFTGDLSGMSEPLNAPPMAFLKASQPGLVENCSLQQDFVEGQAAFLIAIEDRPARKFRFQGAQLNLTSTDGPIMLERARITLESTGELRVVNNATSQVLWTSGSAGSVIGARLALEPNGHLTIREAGTGHLLWDPVKFLEGCFQVGHQAALTVSDEPPYLSLWSECNSLVWASEYVFGKGSLELAPNQFICICPTRSASPAPPIPPRIDEAMSHAAPPPPPIPARPLPPPAYIFLDPVTSNLVIHVGPHPHQPHGHVIWASDLFGHLPKQIASRPHPGCETRCAFQGGDGNLVIYANPHDHQPEERCAVWASGTCCEKLVITYPADQGVKISFLDGGGQMIKSIP
;
A
#
# COMPACT_ATOMS: atom_id res chain seq x y z
N MET A 1 16.44 9.67 -56.10
CA MET A 1 15.43 10.13 -55.12
C MET A 1 15.08 11.56 -55.50
N THR A 2 13.97 11.75 -56.19
CA THR A 2 13.40 13.07 -56.45
C THR A 2 12.75 13.55 -55.16
N THR A 3 13.37 14.51 -54.48
CA THR A 3 12.79 15.15 -53.29
C THR A 3 11.56 15.94 -53.73
N SER A 4 10.37 15.41 -53.45
CA SER A 4 9.14 16.21 -53.53
C SER A 4 9.30 17.46 -52.66
N PRO A 5 8.80 18.62 -53.09
CA PRO A 5 8.92 19.85 -52.32
C PRO A 5 8.20 19.70 -50.98
N VAL A 6 8.90 20.02 -49.88
CA VAL A 6 8.35 20.07 -48.53
C VAL A 6 7.20 21.08 -48.50
N VAL A 7 5.98 20.64 -48.21
CA VAL A 7 4.82 21.52 -48.10
C VAL A 7 4.82 22.16 -46.72
N VAL A 8 5.01 23.48 -46.70
CA VAL A 8 4.91 24.28 -45.47
C VAL A 8 3.68 25.19 -45.57
N ARG A 9 2.72 25.01 -44.66
CA ARG A 9 1.57 25.91 -44.48
C ARG A 9 1.78 26.70 -43.21
N ARG A 10 1.71 28.02 -43.31
CA ARG A 10 2.01 28.95 -42.21
C ARG A 10 0.78 29.75 -41.81
N ALA A 11 0.78 30.21 -40.55
CA ALA A 11 -0.26 31.06 -40.00
C ALA A 11 -1.68 30.53 -40.22
N LEU A 12 -1.89 29.21 -40.19
CA LEU A 12 -3.21 28.62 -40.41
C LEU A 12 -4.16 29.09 -39.31
N ARG A 13 -5.36 29.53 -39.70
CA ARG A 13 -6.36 30.02 -38.76
C ARG A 13 -7.72 29.33 -38.97
N PRO A 14 -8.50 29.13 -37.90
CA PRO A 14 -9.84 28.53 -37.98
C PRO A 14 -10.86 29.44 -38.69
N ASP A 15 -10.68 30.77 -38.69
CA ASP A 15 -11.56 31.73 -39.38
C ASP A 15 -11.28 31.81 -40.90
N ALA A 16 -10.21 31.19 -41.37
CA ALA A 16 -9.82 31.13 -42.78
C ALA A 16 -10.07 29.75 -43.42
N LEU A 17 -10.87 28.90 -42.78
CA LEU A 17 -11.21 27.58 -43.31
C LEU A 17 -12.02 27.68 -44.61
N PRO A 18 -11.76 26.79 -45.59
CA PRO A 18 -12.64 26.66 -46.75
C PRO A 18 -14.08 26.33 -46.33
N GLU A 19 -15.05 26.73 -47.14
CA GLU A 19 -16.49 26.60 -46.83
C GLU A 19 -16.89 25.16 -46.43
N GLU A 20 -16.36 24.17 -47.14
CA GLU A 20 -16.59 22.74 -46.90
C GLU A 20 -16.04 22.21 -45.55
N PHE A 21 -15.18 22.99 -44.88
CA PHE A 21 -14.55 22.66 -43.61
C PHE A 21 -14.92 23.60 -42.45
N LEU A 22 -15.86 24.54 -42.62
CA LEU A 22 -16.22 25.51 -41.57
C LEU A 22 -16.62 24.89 -40.22
N HIS A 23 -17.16 23.68 -40.23
CA HIS A 23 -17.51 22.90 -39.04
C HIS A 23 -16.70 21.60 -38.92
N ARG A 24 -15.61 21.51 -39.69
CA ARG A 24 -14.77 20.32 -39.79
C ARG A 24 -13.25 20.61 -39.73
N PRO A 25 -12.77 21.39 -38.73
CA PRO A 25 -11.36 21.74 -38.62
C PRO A 25 -10.43 20.53 -38.51
N ALA A 26 -10.80 19.45 -37.81
CA ALA A 26 -9.96 18.27 -37.70
C ALA A 26 -9.80 17.57 -39.06
N ALA A 27 -10.89 17.45 -39.82
CA ALA A 27 -10.85 16.92 -41.18
C ALA A 27 -10.00 17.79 -42.12
N TYR A 28 -10.04 19.12 -41.95
CA TYR A 28 -9.20 20.04 -42.73
C TYR A 28 -7.72 19.84 -42.44
N LEU A 29 -7.32 19.83 -41.18
CA LEU A 29 -5.92 19.62 -40.81
C LEU A 29 -5.41 18.25 -41.29
N SER A 30 -6.23 17.21 -41.16
CA SER A 30 -5.91 15.87 -41.65
C SER A 30 -5.73 15.82 -43.17
N SER A 31 -6.60 16.51 -43.93
CA SER A 31 -6.52 16.54 -45.39
C SER A 31 -5.29 17.31 -45.90
N LEU A 32 -4.81 18.31 -45.15
CA LEU A 32 -3.57 19.01 -45.47
C LEU A 32 -2.34 18.09 -45.35
N PHE A 33 -2.31 17.21 -44.36
CA PHE A 33 -1.24 16.20 -44.25
C PHE A 33 -1.33 15.15 -45.37
N GLU A 34 -2.53 14.65 -45.65
CA GLU A 34 -2.76 13.68 -46.72
C GLU A 34 -2.36 14.23 -48.10
N ALA A 35 -2.78 15.46 -48.42
CA ALA A 35 -2.47 16.09 -49.70
C ALA A 35 -1.01 16.56 -49.80
N GLY A 36 -0.39 16.94 -48.68
CA GLY A 36 0.99 17.41 -48.64
C GLY A 36 2.02 16.26 -48.68
N GLY A 37 1.67 15.09 -48.16
CA GLY A 37 2.56 13.92 -48.10
C GLY A 37 3.66 14.02 -47.03
N PRO A 38 4.66 13.12 -47.07
CA PRO A 38 5.77 13.13 -46.12
C PRO A 38 6.53 14.46 -46.09
N GLY A 39 6.94 14.90 -44.90
CA GLY A 39 7.62 16.18 -44.70
C GLY A 39 6.67 17.38 -44.52
N THR A 40 5.35 17.19 -44.56
CA THR A 40 4.40 18.29 -44.44
C THR A 40 4.48 18.97 -43.08
N VAL A 41 4.63 20.30 -43.10
CA VAL A 41 4.68 21.14 -41.89
C VAL A 41 3.48 22.08 -41.87
N LEU A 42 2.64 21.93 -40.84
CA LEU A 42 1.51 22.81 -40.57
C LEU A 42 1.81 23.68 -39.33
N LEU A 43 1.92 24.99 -39.56
CA LEU A 43 2.08 25.97 -38.49
C LEU A 43 0.77 26.72 -38.27
N LEU A 44 0.16 26.50 -37.11
CA LEU A 44 -1.08 27.15 -36.67
C LEU A 44 -0.76 28.54 -36.14
N ALA A 45 -1.62 29.51 -36.41
CA ALA A 45 -1.46 30.88 -35.91
C ALA A 45 -1.44 30.90 -34.38
N GLN A 46 -0.60 31.76 -33.80
CA GLN A 46 -0.50 31.93 -32.36
C GLN A 46 -1.86 32.28 -31.74
N ALA A 47 -2.13 31.71 -30.56
CA ALA A 47 -3.38 31.86 -29.80
C ALA A 47 -4.67 31.50 -30.57
N SER A 48 -4.57 30.81 -31.72
CA SER A 48 -5.75 30.31 -32.43
C SER A 48 -6.40 29.15 -31.66
N VAL A 49 -7.72 29.03 -31.75
CA VAL A 49 -8.50 27.97 -31.08
C VAL A 49 -9.20 27.11 -32.12
N TRP A 50 -8.92 25.81 -32.09
CA TRP A 50 -9.41 24.81 -33.03
C TRP A 50 -10.33 23.84 -32.28
N GLU A 51 -11.64 24.03 -32.46
CA GLU A 51 -12.67 23.15 -31.88
C GLU A 51 -12.83 21.91 -32.77
N LEU A 52 -12.18 20.82 -32.40
CA LEU A 52 -12.07 19.60 -33.20
C LEU A 52 -13.35 18.76 -33.12
N GLU A 53 -14.00 18.61 -34.26
CA GLU A 53 -15.17 17.74 -34.47
C GLU A 53 -14.82 16.25 -34.56
N GLY A 54 -13.53 15.92 -34.56
CA GLY A 54 -13.00 14.57 -34.62
C GLY A 54 -11.48 14.57 -34.46
N ILE A 55 -10.85 13.47 -34.84
CA ILE A 55 -9.41 13.27 -34.67
C ILE A 55 -8.62 13.98 -35.78
N VAL A 56 -7.58 14.75 -35.41
CA VAL A 56 -6.53 15.17 -36.36
C VAL A 56 -5.62 13.97 -36.62
N ARG A 57 -5.69 13.42 -37.84
CA ARG A 57 -4.90 12.26 -38.27
C ARG A 57 -3.68 12.72 -39.06
N ILE A 58 -2.49 12.37 -38.58
CA ILE A 58 -1.23 12.55 -39.30
C ILE A 58 -0.78 11.15 -39.73
N ALA A 59 -0.96 10.82 -41.01
CA ALA A 59 -0.71 9.49 -41.58
C ALA A 59 0.51 9.46 -42.51
N VAL A 60 1.40 10.46 -42.39
CA VAL A 60 2.57 10.66 -43.25
C VAL A 60 3.80 10.90 -42.38
N ASP A 61 4.95 10.40 -42.84
CA ASP A 61 6.23 10.51 -42.15
C ASP A 61 6.81 11.94 -42.22
N ASP A 62 7.77 12.24 -41.36
CA ASP A 62 8.52 13.50 -41.30
C ASP A 62 7.62 14.75 -41.16
N ALA A 63 6.38 14.59 -40.71
CA ALA A 63 5.40 15.65 -40.61
C ALA A 63 5.50 16.43 -39.29
N GLU A 64 5.09 17.69 -39.31
CA GLU A 64 5.06 18.55 -38.12
C GLU A 64 3.73 19.29 -38.00
N LEU A 65 3.15 19.25 -36.79
CA LEU A 65 2.08 20.14 -36.37
C LEU A 65 2.60 21.01 -35.22
N ALA A 66 2.59 22.32 -35.41
CA ALA A 66 3.11 23.24 -34.41
C ALA A 66 2.41 24.60 -34.42
N THR A 67 2.67 25.40 -33.39
CA THR A 67 2.36 26.84 -33.43
C THR A 67 3.42 27.61 -34.21
N GLU A 68 2.98 28.53 -35.04
CA GLU A 68 3.85 29.40 -35.82
C GLU A 68 4.79 30.22 -34.93
N GLY A 69 6.08 30.18 -35.29
CA GLY A 69 7.12 30.91 -34.60
C GLY A 69 7.64 30.23 -33.33
N TYR A 70 7.09 29.06 -32.94
CA TYR A 70 7.52 28.31 -31.76
C TYR A 70 7.65 29.20 -30.50
N PRO A 71 6.58 29.91 -30.12
CA PRO A 71 6.66 30.93 -29.07
C PRO A 71 7.07 30.29 -27.73
N ALA A 72 7.85 30.98 -26.90
CA ALA A 72 8.20 30.45 -25.57
C ALA A 72 7.06 30.61 -24.55
N ASP A 73 6.15 31.57 -24.78
CA ASP A 73 4.99 31.82 -23.94
C ASP A 73 3.85 30.87 -24.30
N THR A 74 3.43 30.03 -23.36
CA THR A 74 2.35 29.05 -23.53
C THR A 74 1.01 29.69 -23.88
N ASN A 75 0.78 30.97 -23.54
CA ASN A 75 -0.45 31.68 -23.91
C ASN A 75 -0.55 31.95 -25.42
N GLN A 76 0.58 31.89 -26.13
CA GLN A 76 0.62 32.08 -27.58
C GLN A 76 0.45 30.76 -28.33
N TYR A 77 0.35 29.62 -27.64
CA TYR A 77 0.16 28.33 -28.30
C TYR A 77 -1.20 28.30 -29.00
N ALA A 78 -1.24 27.74 -30.21
CA ALA A 78 -2.48 27.29 -30.80
C ALA A 78 -3.09 26.18 -29.93
N GLN A 79 -4.41 26.24 -29.78
CA GLN A 79 -5.18 25.37 -28.89
C GLN A 79 -6.03 24.41 -29.73
N LEU A 80 -5.90 23.11 -29.45
CA LEU A 80 -6.69 22.04 -30.03
C LEU A 80 -7.66 21.53 -28.95
N HIS A 81 -8.95 21.74 -29.13
CA HIS A 81 -9.99 21.32 -28.19
C HIS A 81 -10.76 20.14 -28.77
N SER A 82 -10.74 18.99 -28.08
CA SER A 82 -11.61 17.86 -28.48
C SER A 82 -13.04 18.12 -28.01
N VAL A 83 -13.98 18.33 -28.95
CA VAL A 83 -15.37 18.67 -28.60
C VAL A 83 -16.41 17.67 -29.08
N ALA A 84 -16.01 16.70 -29.90
CA ALA A 84 -16.91 15.69 -30.45
C ALA A 84 -17.46 14.78 -29.34
N GLU A 85 -18.74 14.46 -29.41
CA GLU A 85 -19.36 13.51 -28.48
C GLU A 85 -18.78 12.10 -28.68
N GLY A 86 -18.40 11.45 -27.59
CA GLY A 86 -17.83 10.09 -27.63
C GLY A 86 -16.40 9.96 -28.16
N GLU A 87 -15.72 11.06 -28.50
CA GLU A 87 -14.31 11.03 -28.92
C GLU A 87 -13.37 11.51 -27.80
N ALA A 88 -12.42 10.66 -27.44
CA ALA A 88 -11.41 10.98 -26.41
C ALA A 88 -10.08 11.45 -27.02
N THR A 89 -9.80 11.08 -28.27
CA THR A 89 -8.53 11.36 -28.96
C THR A 89 -8.63 12.66 -29.75
N ALA A 90 -7.70 13.60 -29.52
CA ALA A 90 -7.61 14.82 -30.33
C ALA A 90 -6.65 14.64 -31.51
N VAL A 91 -5.50 13.99 -31.27
CA VAL A 91 -4.43 13.86 -32.26
C VAL A 91 -3.93 12.42 -32.33
N PHE A 92 -3.85 11.89 -33.54
CA PHE A 92 -3.46 10.50 -33.80
C PHE A 92 -2.44 10.41 -34.93
N PHE A 93 -1.29 9.79 -34.65
CA PHE A 93 -0.21 9.60 -35.62
C PHE A 93 0.53 8.26 -35.41
N HIS A 94 -0.25 7.21 -35.20
CA HIS A 94 0.26 5.85 -35.03
C HIS A 94 0.90 5.32 -36.32
N ASN A 95 1.92 4.46 -36.17
CA ASN A 95 2.68 3.85 -37.26
C ASN A 95 3.34 4.85 -38.23
N THR A 96 3.77 6.01 -37.72
CA THR A 96 4.49 7.04 -38.49
C THR A 96 5.90 7.30 -37.95
N THR A 97 6.79 7.77 -38.80
CA THR A 97 8.20 8.03 -38.49
C THR A 97 8.51 9.53 -38.48
N HIS A 98 9.26 10.00 -37.48
CA HIS A 98 9.69 11.40 -37.31
C HIS A 98 8.58 12.45 -37.25
N VAL A 99 7.34 12.06 -36.90
CA VAL A 99 6.26 13.03 -36.71
C VAL A 99 6.47 13.82 -35.43
N LYS A 100 6.29 15.15 -35.53
CA LYS A 100 6.54 16.11 -34.45
C LYS A 100 5.29 16.91 -34.10
N LEU A 101 4.95 16.93 -32.82
CA LEU A 101 4.04 17.88 -32.20
C LEU A 101 4.83 18.87 -31.34
N SER A 102 4.58 20.17 -31.50
CA SER A 102 5.44 21.20 -30.89
C SER A 102 4.69 22.49 -30.55
N HIS A 103 4.81 22.97 -29.31
CA HIS A 103 4.25 24.27 -28.87
C HIS A 103 2.73 24.37 -29.06
N LEU A 104 1.98 23.32 -28.72
CA LEU A 104 0.52 23.28 -28.81
C LEU A 104 -0.09 23.17 -27.42
N THR A 105 -1.30 23.70 -27.25
CA THR A 105 -2.18 23.28 -26.15
C THR A 105 -3.16 22.25 -26.71
N VAL A 106 -3.20 21.05 -26.15
CA VAL A 106 -4.17 20.01 -26.48
C VAL A 106 -5.04 19.78 -25.24
N ASP A 107 -6.33 20.13 -25.35
CA ASP A 107 -7.29 20.08 -24.26
C ASP A 107 -8.39 19.08 -24.60
N GLY A 108 -8.51 18.03 -23.78
CA GLY A 108 -9.57 17.06 -23.94
C GLY A 108 -10.93 17.58 -23.48
N ARG A 109 -11.02 18.73 -22.79
CA ARG A 109 -12.30 19.33 -22.35
C ARG A 109 -13.11 18.45 -21.39
N ARG A 110 -12.48 17.52 -20.65
CA ARG A 110 -13.19 16.66 -19.68
C ARG A 110 -14.08 17.39 -18.67
N PRO A 111 -13.72 18.58 -18.12
CA PRO A 111 -14.61 19.30 -17.19
C PRO A 111 -16.00 19.63 -17.74
N ASP A 112 -16.13 19.90 -19.04
CA ASP A 112 -17.41 20.26 -19.67
C ASP A 112 -17.96 19.18 -20.62
N LYS A 113 -17.10 18.32 -21.16
CA LYS A 113 -17.46 17.22 -22.09
C LYS A 113 -17.52 15.85 -21.44
N GLY A 114 -17.13 15.74 -20.17
CA GLY A 114 -17.20 14.50 -19.41
C GLY A 114 -16.24 13.41 -19.90
N TRP A 115 -16.31 12.26 -19.23
CA TRP A 115 -15.57 11.04 -19.53
C TRP A 115 -16.17 10.31 -20.74
N VAL A 116 -15.31 9.67 -21.55
CA VAL A 116 -15.70 8.76 -22.63
C VAL A 116 -15.38 7.33 -22.20
N GLU A 117 -16.41 6.54 -21.96
CA GLU A 117 -16.28 5.13 -21.59
C GLU A 117 -15.56 4.33 -22.69
N GLY A 118 -14.49 3.62 -22.33
CA GLY A 118 -13.63 2.93 -23.30
C GLY A 118 -12.85 3.86 -24.25
N GLY A 119 -12.83 5.17 -23.99
CA GLY A 119 -12.12 6.15 -24.80
C GLY A 119 -10.60 6.00 -24.75
N GLY A 120 -9.94 6.29 -25.88
CA GLY A 120 -8.49 6.29 -26.00
C GLY A 120 -7.79 7.46 -25.29
N PRO A 121 -6.45 7.54 -25.40
CA PRO A 121 -5.66 8.65 -24.87
C PRO A 121 -5.91 9.93 -25.69
N LEU A 122 -5.68 11.11 -25.09
CA LEU A 122 -5.89 12.40 -25.77
C LEU A 122 -4.95 12.58 -26.97
N ILE A 123 -3.70 12.12 -26.84
CA ILE A 123 -2.74 12.02 -27.94
C ILE A 123 -2.27 10.56 -28.05
N ALA A 124 -2.33 10.02 -29.27
CA ALA A 124 -1.95 8.64 -29.59
C ALA A 124 -0.88 8.59 -30.69
N CYS A 125 0.26 7.98 -30.39
CA CYS A 125 1.38 7.82 -31.33
C CYS A 125 2.18 6.53 -31.06
N GLY A 126 3.27 6.29 -31.79
CA GLY A 126 4.05 5.05 -31.67
C GLY A 126 3.51 3.94 -32.55
N GLY A 127 3.54 2.69 -32.08
CA GLY A 127 3.12 1.52 -32.85
C GLY A 127 4.26 0.83 -33.60
N ARG A 128 3.98 -0.38 -34.09
CA ARG A 128 4.92 -1.29 -34.76
C ARG A 128 5.80 -0.69 -35.85
N ALA A 129 5.23 0.20 -36.66
CA ALA A 129 5.97 0.88 -37.73
C ALA A 129 6.46 2.27 -37.31
N GLY A 130 6.09 2.72 -36.12
CA GLY A 130 6.39 4.05 -35.61
C GLY A 130 7.83 4.17 -35.13
N LYS A 131 8.51 5.24 -35.55
CA LYS A 131 9.89 5.54 -35.14
C LYS A 131 10.05 7.01 -34.82
N ASN A 132 10.74 7.30 -33.73
CA ASN A 132 11.15 8.63 -33.33
C ASN A 132 10.00 9.67 -33.31
N PRO A 133 8.79 9.37 -32.78
CA PRO A 133 7.78 10.41 -32.59
C PRO A 133 8.29 11.44 -31.58
N VAL A 134 8.04 12.73 -31.85
CA VAL A 134 8.49 13.84 -31.00
C VAL A 134 7.29 14.62 -30.49
N ILE A 135 7.13 14.72 -29.18
CA ILE A 135 6.15 15.57 -28.52
C ILE A 135 6.90 16.51 -27.59
N GLN A 136 6.96 17.79 -27.94
CA GLN A 136 7.79 18.74 -27.21
C GLN A 136 7.11 20.08 -26.93
N TYR A 137 7.38 20.62 -25.75
CA TYR A 137 6.94 21.96 -25.36
C TYR A 137 5.42 22.15 -25.50
N CYS A 138 4.61 21.11 -25.29
CA CYS A 138 3.15 21.18 -25.35
C CYS A 138 2.54 21.36 -23.95
N VAL A 139 1.31 21.88 -23.91
CA VAL A 139 0.42 21.81 -22.75
C VAL A 139 -0.65 20.76 -23.06
N ILE A 140 -0.73 19.67 -22.28
CA ILE A 140 -1.64 18.54 -22.55
C ILE A 140 -2.49 18.32 -21.31
N ARG A 141 -3.81 18.46 -21.40
CA ARG A 141 -4.67 18.44 -20.20
C ARG A 141 -6.08 17.94 -20.45
N HIS A 142 -6.74 17.58 -19.35
CA HIS A 142 -8.14 17.16 -19.30
C HIS A 142 -8.49 16.02 -20.28
N PRO A 143 -7.69 14.94 -20.37
CA PRO A 143 -8.04 13.80 -21.21
C PRO A 143 -9.40 13.23 -20.82
N ARG A 144 -10.20 12.90 -21.83
CA ARG A 144 -11.52 12.26 -21.65
C ARG A 144 -11.46 10.74 -21.60
N GLY A 145 -10.30 10.16 -21.90
CA GLY A 145 -9.99 8.75 -21.71
C GLY A 145 -8.87 8.55 -20.68
N TRP A 146 -8.23 7.39 -20.71
CA TRP A 146 -7.36 6.88 -19.64
C TRP A 146 -5.95 7.48 -19.58
N SER A 147 -5.52 8.29 -20.56
CA SER A 147 -4.21 8.95 -20.52
C SER A 147 -4.20 10.27 -21.31
N SER A 148 -3.35 11.21 -20.91
CA SER A 148 -3.13 12.45 -21.69
C SER A 148 -2.27 12.21 -22.93
N LEU A 149 -1.31 11.28 -22.85
CA LEU A 149 -0.44 10.92 -23.97
C LEU A 149 -0.04 9.45 -23.85
N GLN A 150 -0.34 8.67 -24.89
CA GLN A 150 0.21 7.33 -25.05
C GLN A 150 1.17 7.30 -26.24
N VAL A 151 2.38 6.79 -25.99
CA VAL A 151 3.27 6.26 -27.01
C VAL A 151 3.14 4.74 -27.01
N PHE A 152 2.41 4.20 -27.98
CA PHE A 152 2.13 2.77 -28.11
C PHE A 152 3.40 1.96 -28.38
N ASP A 153 3.25 0.66 -28.15
CA ASP A 153 4.29 -0.35 -28.19
C ASP A 153 4.84 -0.63 -29.59
N GLU A 154 5.85 -1.50 -29.64
CA GLU A 154 6.59 -1.86 -30.86
C GLU A 154 7.21 -0.66 -31.60
N CYS A 155 7.30 0.46 -30.90
CA CYS A 155 7.91 1.72 -31.32
C CYS A 155 9.38 1.79 -30.89
N GLU A 156 10.16 2.62 -31.59
CA GLU A 156 11.55 2.93 -31.27
C GLU A 156 11.78 4.45 -31.19
N GLY A 157 12.51 4.94 -30.18
CA GLY A 157 13.13 6.27 -30.19
C GLY A 157 12.23 7.47 -29.88
N ALA A 158 11.05 7.25 -29.28
CA ALA A 158 10.13 8.34 -28.94
C ALA A 158 10.76 9.39 -28.02
N THR A 159 10.49 10.68 -28.29
CA THR A 159 10.99 11.81 -27.51
C THR A 159 9.81 12.63 -26.97
N VAL A 160 9.66 12.68 -25.65
CA VAL A 160 8.62 13.45 -24.95
C VAL A 160 9.30 14.42 -23.99
N VAL A 161 9.44 15.69 -24.37
CA VAL A 161 10.30 16.63 -23.64
C VAL A 161 9.70 18.02 -23.41
N GLY A 162 9.95 18.59 -22.22
CA GLY A 162 9.58 19.98 -21.93
C GLY A 162 8.08 20.26 -21.92
N ASN A 163 7.23 19.23 -21.77
CA ASN A 163 5.77 19.38 -21.78
C ASN A 163 5.24 19.72 -20.39
N LYS A 164 4.10 20.40 -20.35
CA LYS A 164 3.25 20.54 -19.16
C LYS A 164 2.04 19.64 -19.31
N ILE A 165 1.86 18.69 -18.40
CA ILE A 165 0.83 17.66 -18.50
C ILE A 165 -0.07 17.71 -17.26
N GLY A 166 -1.37 17.66 -17.49
CA GLY A 166 -2.40 17.59 -16.47
C GLY A 166 -3.19 18.89 -16.25
N PRO A 167 -4.27 18.84 -15.44
CA PRO A 167 -4.73 17.67 -14.68
C PRO A 167 -5.26 16.54 -15.57
N ALA A 168 -5.15 15.30 -15.09
CA ALA A 168 -5.59 14.10 -15.80
C ALA A 168 -6.39 13.18 -14.88
N GLY A 169 -7.61 12.83 -15.28
CA GLY A 169 -8.48 11.94 -14.50
C GLY A 169 -9.44 12.65 -13.56
N LEU A 170 -10.18 11.87 -12.78
CA LEU A 170 -10.91 12.33 -11.60
C LEU A 170 -10.22 11.86 -10.32
N PRO A 171 -10.38 12.58 -9.19
CA PRO A 171 -9.76 12.22 -7.92
C PRO A 171 -10.17 10.82 -7.44
N ALA A 172 -9.23 10.11 -6.80
CA ALA A 172 -9.54 8.92 -6.01
C ALA A 172 -10.52 9.26 -4.85
N PRO A 173 -11.38 8.31 -4.43
CA PRO A 173 -11.46 6.92 -4.88
C PRO A 173 -12.39 6.68 -6.08
N HIS A 174 -13.07 7.71 -6.58
CA HIS A 174 -14.26 7.52 -7.43
C HIS A 174 -13.96 7.25 -8.91
N GLY A 175 -12.76 7.58 -9.39
CA GLY A 175 -12.38 7.40 -10.80
C GLY A 175 -13.36 8.07 -11.79
N PRO A 176 -13.26 7.79 -13.10
CA PRO A 176 -12.17 7.06 -13.73
C PRO A 176 -10.85 7.84 -13.63
N TRP A 177 -9.78 7.14 -13.27
CA TRP A 177 -8.44 7.70 -13.19
C TRP A 177 -7.83 7.88 -14.58
N ALA A 178 -6.79 8.69 -14.70
CA ALA A 178 -6.03 8.78 -15.93
C ALA A 178 -4.55 9.06 -15.69
N ASP A 179 -3.74 8.50 -16.57
CA ASP A 179 -2.32 8.76 -16.59
C ASP A 179 -2.01 10.16 -17.12
N GLY A 180 -0.90 10.73 -16.64
CA GLY A 180 -0.28 11.88 -17.30
C GLY A 180 0.32 11.46 -18.64
N LEU A 181 1.30 10.56 -18.58
CA LEU A 181 2.04 10.06 -19.74
C LEU A 181 2.26 8.56 -19.63
N SER A 182 2.07 7.87 -20.74
CA SER A 182 2.18 6.43 -20.82
C SER A 182 3.06 6.08 -22.04
N ILE A 183 4.10 5.25 -21.84
CA ILE A 183 5.04 4.88 -22.91
C ILE A 183 5.32 3.38 -22.92
N ALA A 184 5.24 2.78 -24.10
CA ALA A 184 5.64 1.41 -24.38
C ALA A 184 6.69 1.37 -25.50
N CYS A 185 7.34 2.49 -25.81
CA CYS A 185 8.34 2.60 -26.88
C CYS A 185 9.75 2.34 -26.33
N ARG A 186 10.58 1.60 -27.07
CA ARG A 186 11.99 1.33 -26.69
C ARG A 186 12.89 2.51 -27.02
N ASN A 187 14.01 2.59 -26.30
CA ASN A 187 15.08 3.57 -26.56
C ASN A 187 14.58 5.02 -26.63
N GLY A 188 13.51 5.34 -25.89
CA GLY A 188 12.92 6.66 -25.84
C GLY A 188 13.59 7.61 -24.85
N LEU A 189 13.16 8.87 -24.89
CA LEU A 189 13.55 9.93 -23.98
C LEU A 189 12.31 10.64 -23.42
N ILE A 190 12.12 10.58 -22.11
CA ILE A 190 11.12 11.35 -21.38
C ILE A 190 11.89 12.31 -20.47
N ALA A 191 11.94 13.59 -20.84
CA ALA A 191 12.78 14.53 -20.10
C ALA A 191 12.18 15.91 -19.86
N ASN A 192 12.43 16.43 -18.66
CA ASN A 192 12.08 17.81 -18.27
C ASN A 192 10.58 18.13 -18.46
N ASN A 193 9.71 17.14 -18.30
CA ASN A 193 8.27 17.36 -18.27
C ASN A 193 7.82 17.75 -16.87
N GLU A 194 6.81 18.61 -16.78
CA GLU A 194 6.09 18.92 -15.55
C GLU A 194 4.72 18.26 -15.60
N ILE A 195 4.44 17.33 -14.69
CA ILE A 195 3.18 16.60 -14.60
C ILE A 195 2.50 17.01 -13.29
N VAL A 196 1.30 17.58 -13.39
CA VAL A 196 0.55 18.10 -12.24
C VAL A 196 -0.84 17.46 -12.21
N ASP A 197 -1.21 16.90 -11.05
CA ASP A 197 -2.56 16.38 -10.80
C ASP A 197 -3.02 15.31 -11.81
N ALA A 198 -2.14 14.38 -12.15
CA ALA A 198 -2.57 13.07 -12.67
C ALA A 198 -3.16 12.25 -11.52
N THR A 199 -4.12 11.36 -11.82
CA THR A 199 -4.77 10.56 -10.76
C THR A 199 -4.43 9.08 -10.80
N ASP A 200 -3.94 8.57 -11.93
CA ASP A 200 -3.43 7.20 -12.03
C ASP A 200 -1.89 7.16 -11.89
N GLY A 201 -1.16 6.88 -12.97
CA GLY A 201 0.29 7.10 -13.06
C GLY A 201 0.63 8.47 -13.65
N ALA A 202 1.49 9.26 -13.01
CA ALA A 202 1.98 10.49 -13.64
C ALA A 202 2.85 10.15 -14.87
N ILE A 203 3.69 9.12 -14.76
CA ILE A 203 4.42 8.49 -15.87
C ILE A 203 4.34 6.97 -15.74
N VAL A 204 3.83 6.27 -16.76
CA VAL A 204 3.80 4.81 -16.80
C VAL A 204 4.73 4.28 -17.89
N LEU A 205 5.68 3.43 -17.50
CA LEU A 205 6.63 2.78 -18.41
C LEU A 205 6.19 1.32 -18.62
N PHE A 206 5.68 0.97 -19.79
CA PHE A 206 5.27 -0.39 -20.14
C PHE A 206 6.44 -1.19 -20.72
N CYS A 207 7.36 -1.66 -19.88
CA CYS A 207 8.56 -2.41 -20.30
C CYS A 207 9.38 -1.70 -21.38
N ALA A 208 9.53 -0.38 -21.26
CA ALA A 208 10.18 0.47 -22.24
C ALA A 208 11.72 0.32 -22.20
N SER A 209 12.24 -0.83 -22.63
CA SER A 209 13.66 -1.18 -22.56
C SER A 209 14.53 -0.10 -23.26
N GLY A 210 15.64 0.28 -22.62
CA GLY A 210 16.54 1.33 -23.10
C GLY A 210 16.05 2.78 -22.95
N THR A 211 14.79 2.99 -22.59
CA THR A 211 14.21 4.33 -22.42
C THR A 211 14.78 5.07 -21.20
N MET A 212 15.03 6.37 -21.35
CA MET A 212 15.50 7.25 -20.28
C MET A 212 14.38 8.19 -19.84
N CYS A 213 13.97 8.08 -18.57
CA CYS A 213 13.03 8.96 -17.89
C CYS A 213 13.80 9.85 -16.89
N ILE A 214 14.09 11.09 -17.27
CA ILE A 214 15.05 11.94 -16.56
C ILE A 214 14.58 13.38 -16.33
N GLY A 215 14.83 13.93 -15.14
CA GLY A 215 14.63 15.37 -14.90
C GLY A 215 13.17 15.82 -14.92
N ASN A 216 12.21 14.90 -14.83
CA ASN A 216 10.79 15.25 -14.80
C ASN A 216 10.40 15.71 -13.39
N THR A 217 9.42 16.62 -13.33
CA THR A 217 8.81 17.08 -12.07
C THR A 217 7.37 16.62 -12.00
N ILE A 218 7.05 15.83 -10.97
CA ILE A 218 5.70 15.31 -10.70
C ILE A 218 5.17 15.98 -9.44
N ILE A 219 3.96 16.52 -9.53
CA ILE A 219 3.32 17.29 -8.45
C ILE A 219 1.89 16.79 -8.23
N ALA A 220 1.62 16.29 -7.03
CA ALA A 220 0.25 16.12 -6.53
C ALA A 220 -0.15 17.37 -5.72
N ASP A 221 -0.95 18.24 -6.33
CA ASP A 221 -1.37 19.52 -5.74
C ASP A 221 -2.79 19.43 -5.19
N LYS A 222 -3.75 19.06 -6.04
CA LYS A 222 -5.18 19.03 -5.72
C LYS A 222 -5.79 17.64 -5.80
N GLN A 223 -5.14 16.71 -6.50
CA GLN A 223 -5.65 15.36 -6.71
C GLN A 223 -4.67 14.32 -6.19
N ASN A 224 -5.20 13.32 -5.48
CA ASN A 224 -4.38 12.20 -5.03
C ASN A 224 -3.87 11.41 -6.24
N LEU A 225 -2.60 11.05 -6.18
CA LEU A 225 -1.89 10.32 -7.24
C LEU A 225 -1.64 8.88 -6.77
N LEU A 226 -2.06 7.89 -7.56
CA LEU A 226 -1.79 6.48 -7.24
C LEU A 226 -0.29 6.17 -7.41
N GLY A 227 0.31 6.58 -8.53
CA GLY A 227 1.71 6.32 -8.86
C GLY A 227 2.42 7.53 -9.46
N GLY A 228 3.62 7.86 -8.98
CA GLY A 228 4.48 8.86 -9.65
C GLY A 228 5.06 8.30 -10.95
N ILE A 229 6.01 7.37 -10.84
CA ILE A 229 6.58 6.65 -12.00
C ILE A 229 6.39 5.15 -11.80
N ASN A 230 5.69 4.51 -12.72
CA ASN A 230 5.33 3.09 -12.61
C ASN A 230 6.18 2.25 -13.57
N MET A 231 6.88 1.26 -13.01
CA MET A 231 7.63 0.20 -13.70
C MET A 231 7.05 -1.17 -13.31
N VAL A 232 5.72 -1.29 -13.46
CA VAL A 232 4.90 -2.35 -12.87
C VAL A 232 4.20 -3.21 -13.91
N ASP A 233 4.09 -2.72 -15.15
CA ASP A 233 3.38 -3.42 -16.23
C ASP A 233 4.32 -4.34 -17.03
N MET A 234 3.74 -5.41 -17.59
CA MET A 234 4.45 -6.39 -18.41
C MET A 234 4.73 -5.96 -19.85
N GLY A 235 3.98 -4.97 -20.35
CA GLY A 235 4.03 -4.49 -21.74
C GLY A 235 4.03 -5.64 -22.77
N VAL A 236 4.44 -5.33 -24.01
CA VAL A 236 4.66 -6.36 -25.05
C VAL A 236 6.06 -6.98 -25.01
N TYR A 237 6.94 -6.46 -24.17
CA TYR A 237 8.35 -6.85 -24.12
C TYR A 237 8.66 -7.81 -22.98
N SER A 238 7.69 -8.64 -22.61
CA SER A 238 7.89 -9.75 -21.66
C SER A 238 8.58 -9.32 -20.36
N CYS A 239 8.06 -8.28 -19.70
CA CYS A 239 8.61 -7.79 -18.43
C CYS A 239 9.98 -7.06 -18.48
N ASP A 240 10.53 -6.78 -19.67
CA ASP A 240 11.90 -6.28 -19.84
C ASP A 240 12.05 -4.76 -19.71
N TYR A 241 12.77 -4.32 -18.67
CA TYR A 241 13.23 -2.94 -18.44
C TYR A 241 14.75 -2.80 -18.60
N THR A 242 15.42 -3.75 -19.26
CA THR A 242 16.88 -3.70 -19.48
C THR A 242 17.28 -2.36 -20.08
N ASN A 243 18.27 -1.71 -19.47
CA ASN A 243 18.77 -0.38 -19.83
C ASN A 243 17.79 0.78 -19.68
N THR A 244 16.55 0.54 -19.20
CA THR A 244 15.63 1.60 -18.81
C THR A 244 16.19 2.32 -17.58
N ARG A 245 16.18 3.65 -17.61
CA ARG A 245 16.78 4.50 -16.57
C ARG A 245 15.76 5.53 -16.09
N VAL A 246 15.39 5.47 -14.81
CA VAL A 246 14.54 6.46 -14.13
C VAL A 246 15.41 7.24 -13.15
N CYS A 247 15.79 8.47 -13.50
CA CYS A 247 16.76 9.20 -12.69
C CYS A 247 16.56 10.71 -12.63
N HIS A 248 17.08 11.35 -11.58
CA HIS A 248 17.03 12.81 -11.42
C HIS A 248 15.62 13.41 -11.52
N ASN A 249 14.57 12.63 -11.28
CA ASN A 249 13.20 13.13 -11.23
C ASN A 249 12.90 13.72 -9.85
N ILE A 250 12.01 14.72 -9.81
CA ILE A 250 11.50 15.32 -8.58
C ILE A 250 10.03 14.91 -8.45
N ILE A 251 9.69 14.22 -7.37
CA ILE A 251 8.31 13.79 -7.10
C ILE A 251 7.90 14.40 -5.76
N LYS A 252 6.91 15.30 -5.77
CA LYS A 252 6.52 16.06 -4.56
C LYS A 252 5.00 16.21 -4.44
N SER A 253 4.57 16.45 -3.21
CA SER A 253 3.18 16.72 -2.85
C SER A 253 3.09 18.14 -2.29
N THR A 254 2.21 18.97 -2.85
CA THR A 254 2.00 20.36 -2.39
C THR A 254 0.65 20.55 -1.69
N GLY A 255 -0.27 19.62 -1.86
CA GLY A 255 -1.56 19.61 -1.15
C GLY A 255 -2.21 18.22 -1.11
N ALA A 256 -2.11 17.47 -2.19
CA ALA A 256 -2.67 16.14 -2.32
C ALA A 256 -1.66 15.02 -2.05
N TYR A 257 -2.14 13.82 -1.79
CA TYR A 257 -1.34 12.68 -1.34
C TYR A 257 -0.85 11.80 -2.50
N ILE A 258 0.39 11.32 -2.40
CA ILE A 258 0.97 10.37 -3.37
C ILE A 258 1.03 9.00 -2.71
N LYS A 259 0.28 8.03 -3.22
CA LYS A 259 0.26 6.68 -2.64
C LYS A 259 1.61 5.98 -2.82
N LEU A 260 2.16 6.01 -4.03
CA LEU A 260 3.43 5.40 -4.39
C LEU A 260 4.25 6.32 -5.31
N GLY A 261 5.43 6.75 -4.88
CA GLY A 261 6.30 7.62 -5.67
C GLY A 261 6.83 6.90 -6.92
N ILE A 262 7.56 5.81 -6.73
CA ILE A 262 8.01 4.92 -7.81
C ILE A 262 7.64 3.48 -7.45
N GLY A 263 6.85 2.84 -8.31
CA GLY A 263 6.51 1.42 -8.19
C GLY A 263 7.40 0.56 -9.08
N ILE A 264 7.99 -0.49 -8.52
CA ILE A 264 8.80 -1.46 -9.27
C ILE A 264 8.24 -2.86 -9.04
N GLY A 265 7.85 -3.50 -10.14
CA GLY A 265 7.29 -4.84 -10.13
C GLY A 265 5.76 -4.86 -10.02
N PRO A 266 5.07 -5.83 -10.66
CA PRO A 266 3.61 -5.81 -10.79
C PRO A 266 2.89 -5.90 -9.45
N LEU A 267 3.46 -6.62 -8.48
CA LEU A 267 2.84 -6.82 -7.17
C LEU A 267 2.83 -5.56 -6.30
N ALA A 268 3.62 -4.53 -6.63
CA ALA A 268 3.49 -3.22 -6.00
C ALA A 268 2.18 -2.52 -6.41
N TRP A 269 1.63 -2.85 -7.59
CA TRP A 269 0.50 -2.20 -8.22
C TRP A 269 -0.80 -3.02 -8.21
N CYS A 270 -0.70 -4.35 -8.14
CA CYS A 270 -1.86 -5.24 -8.11
C CYS A 270 -1.62 -6.41 -7.14
N PRO A 271 -2.68 -7.02 -6.56
CA PRO A 271 -2.52 -8.04 -5.52
C PRO A 271 -2.15 -9.43 -6.05
N ASN A 272 -2.49 -9.74 -7.32
CA ASN A 272 -2.37 -11.07 -7.89
C ASN A 272 -1.60 -11.01 -9.21
N TRP A 273 -0.31 -11.33 -9.17
CA TRP A 273 0.54 -11.38 -10.35
C TRP A 273 1.68 -12.39 -10.16
N SER A 274 2.02 -13.15 -11.21
CA SER A 274 3.02 -14.23 -11.13
C SER A 274 4.34 -13.91 -11.84
N GLU A 275 4.31 -13.11 -12.92
CA GLU A 275 5.52 -12.69 -13.61
C GLU A 275 6.27 -11.55 -12.89
N LYS A 276 7.56 -11.40 -13.22
CA LYS A 276 8.45 -10.40 -12.62
C LYS A 276 9.04 -9.49 -13.67
N THR A 277 8.94 -8.18 -13.45
CA THR A 277 9.67 -7.21 -14.27
C THR A 277 11.17 -7.28 -13.97
N PHE A 278 12.04 -6.91 -14.92
CA PHE A 278 13.48 -7.00 -14.71
C PHE A 278 14.36 -5.99 -15.45
N GLY A 279 15.58 -5.77 -14.94
CA GLY A 279 16.68 -5.12 -15.70
C GLY A 279 16.77 -3.59 -15.66
N GLY A 280 15.86 -2.91 -14.95
CA GLY A 280 15.82 -1.45 -14.90
C GLY A 280 16.77 -0.81 -13.88
N LYS A 281 17.03 0.49 -14.03
CA LYS A 281 17.80 1.30 -13.07
C LYS A 281 16.97 2.49 -12.57
N VAL A 282 16.93 2.69 -11.26
CA VAL A 282 16.21 3.79 -10.59
C VAL A 282 17.13 4.51 -9.63
N TYR A 283 17.60 5.71 -9.99
CA TYR A 283 18.65 6.35 -9.19
C TYR A 283 18.60 7.88 -9.16
N ASP A 284 19.14 8.45 -8.08
CA ASP A 284 19.25 9.91 -7.88
C ASP A 284 17.92 10.67 -8.07
N ASN A 285 16.77 10.03 -7.78
CA ASN A 285 15.48 10.71 -7.72
C ASN A 285 15.29 11.39 -6.36
N LEU A 286 14.56 12.51 -6.36
CA LEU A 286 14.29 13.32 -5.18
C LEU A 286 12.80 13.28 -4.83
N PHE A 287 12.50 12.87 -3.60
CA PHE A 287 11.13 12.77 -3.11
C PHE A 287 10.83 13.86 -2.08
N GLY A 288 9.71 14.52 -2.28
CA GLY A 288 9.16 15.54 -1.41
C GLY A 288 9.56 16.99 -1.75
N PRO A 289 9.13 17.96 -0.92
CA PRO A 289 8.38 17.76 0.34
C PRO A 289 6.96 17.25 0.10
N GLY A 290 6.23 16.93 1.18
CA GLY A 290 4.82 16.55 1.11
C GLY A 290 4.50 15.18 1.71
N ARG A 291 3.31 14.65 1.38
CA ARG A 291 2.75 13.44 2.00
C ARG A 291 2.77 12.26 1.03
N PHE A 292 3.34 11.15 1.48
CA PHE A 292 3.51 9.93 0.70
C PHE A 292 3.03 8.70 1.47
N GLY A 293 2.62 7.66 0.74
CA GLY A 293 2.59 6.31 1.28
C GLY A 293 3.98 5.71 1.25
N TYR A 294 4.54 5.59 0.05
CA TYR A 294 5.90 5.11 -0.16
C TYR A 294 6.63 5.95 -1.20
N ALA A 295 7.94 6.20 -1.01
CA ALA A 295 8.74 6.85 -2.05
C ALA A 295 9.12 5.84 -3.13
N ILE A 296 9.66 4.68 -2.76
CA ILE A 296 9.90 3.56 -3.67
C ILE A 296 9.38 2.27 -3.04
N GLY A 297 8.56 1.53 -3.78
CA GLY A 297 8.03 0.23 -3.39
C GLY A 297 8.39 -0.84 -4.42
N MET A 298 8.96 -1.96 -3.95
CA MET A 298 9.42 -3.06 -4.81
C MET A 298 8.74 -4.38 -4.46
N SER A 299 8.04 -4.98 -5.42
CA SER A 299 7.44 -6.32 -5.28
C SER A 299 7.14 -6.95 -6.63
N GLY A 300 7.65 -8.18 -6.87
CA GLY A 300 7.52 -8.88 -8.15
C GLY A 300 8.55 -8.40 -9.18
N CYS A 301 9.82 -8.27 -8.81
CA CYS A 301 10.87 -7.80 -9.72
C CYS A 301 12.21 -8.51 -9.52
N ARG A 302 13.09 -8.43 -10.52
CA ARG A 302 14.46 -8.96 -10.43
C ARG A 302 15.48 -8.14 -11.20
N ASP A 303 16.76 -8.27 -10.85
CA ASP A 303 17.88 -7.66 -11.60
C ASP A 303 17.76 -6.13 -11.76
N PHE A 304 17.16 -5.44 -10.77
CA PHE A 304 17.10 -3.97 -10.74
C PHE A 304 18.27 -3.37 -9.96
N GLU A 305 18.73 -2.19 -10.39
CA GLU A 305 19.65 -1.35 -9.62
C GLU A 305 18.93 -0.11 -9.10
N VAL A 306 18.85 0.05 -7.78
CA VAL A 306 18.14 1.18 -7.13
C VAL A 306 19.04 1.86 -6.11
N TYR A 307 19.52 3.08 -6.39
CA TYR A 307 20.50 3.74 -5.53
C TYR A 307 20.48 5.27 -5.61
N GLY A 308 21.03 5.95 -4.61
CA GLY A 308 21.20 7.41 -4.62
C GLY A 308 19.90 8.22 -4.50
N ASN A 309 18.74 7.57 -4.37
CA ASN A 309 17.44 8.23 -4.21
C ASN A 309 17.34 8.85 -2.81
N ARG A 310 16.75 10.05 -2.71
CA ARG A 310 16.77 10.86 -1.47
C ARG A 310 15.41 11.42 -1.12
N ILE A 311 15.20 11.56 0.18
CA ILE A 311 14.02 12.21 0.76
C ILE A 311 14.39 13.63 1.18
N THR A 312 13.56 14.60 0.81
CA THR A 312 13.74 16.01 1.22
C THR A 312 13.14 16.28 2.59
N THR A 313 13.65 17.31 3.26
CA THR A 313 13.06 17.83 4.50
C THR A 313 11.60 18.24 4.28
N GLY A 314 10.73 17.91 5.24
CA GLY A 314 9.29 18.19 5.13
C GLY A 314 8.50 17.10 4.40
N THR A 315 9.11 15.94 4.13
CA THR A 315 8.41 14.75 3.65
C THR A 315 7.89 13.92 4.82
N ALA A 316 6.63 13.52 4.77
CA ALA A 316 6.01 12.62 5.74
C ALA A 316 5.48 11.37 5.04
N PHE A 317 5.77 10.20 5.61
CA PHE A 317 5.18 8.94 5.18
C PHE A 317 4.03 8.59 6.13
N THR A 318 2.82 8.61 5.59
CA THR A 318 1.56 8.46 6.35
C THR A 318 0.59 7.63 5.54
N GLY A 319 -0.59 7.33 6.10
CA GLY A 319 -1.68 6.68 5.37
C GLY A 319 -2.18 5.42 6.07
N ASP A 320 -3.40 5.03 5.73
CA ASP A 320 -4.12 3.95 6.40
C ASP A 320 -4.18 2.70 5.54
N LEU A 321 -3.84 1.57 6.16
CA LEU A 321 -3.84 0.24 5.54
C LEU A 321 -4.97 -0.64 6.09
N SER A 322 -5.78 -0.16 7.05
CA SER A 322 -6.76 -1.00 7.76
C SER A 322 -7.87 -1.57 6.87
N GLY A 323 -8.03 -1.05 5.64
CA GLY A 323 -8.97 -1.58 4.64
C GLY A 323 -8.41 -2.75 3.82
N MET A 324 -7.13 -3.08 3.95
CA MET A 324 -6.49 -4.17 3.22
C MET A 324 -6.71 -5.52 3.91
N SER A 325 -6.61 -6.60 3.14
CA SER A 325 -6.62 -7.96 3.68
C SER A 325 -5.40 -8.21 4.56
N GLU A 326 -5.60 -8.92 5.67
CA GLU A 326 -4.50 -9.38 6.51
C GLU A 326 -3.69 -10.50 5.83
N PRO A 327 -2.36 -10.60 6.07
CA PRO A 327 -1.56 -9.67 6.86
C PRO A 327 -1.36 -8.32 6.16
N LEU A 328 -1.50 -7.22 6.90
CA LEU A 328 -1.27 -5.88 6.36
C LEU A 328 0.15 -5.70 5.80
N ASN A 329 0.28 -4.82 4.81
CA ASN A 329 1.57 -4.31 4.35
C ASN A 329 2.36 -3.66 5.48
N ALA A 330 3.68 -3.56 5.27
CA ALA A 330 4.55 -2.76 6.11
C ALA A 330 4.05 -1.31 6.17
N PRO A 331 4.34 -0.56 7.25
CA PRO A 331 3.83 0.80 7.39
C PRO A 331 4.40 1.74 6.32
N PRO A 332 3.75 2.89 6.07
CA PRO A 332 4.21 3.88 5.11
C PRO A 332 5.65 4.32 5.42
N MET A 333 6.52 4.28 4.40
CA MET A 333 7.95 4.56 4.58
C MET A 333 8.61 4.94 3.26
N ALA A 334 9.83 5.49 3.32
CA ALA A 334 10.57 5.90 2.14
C ALA A 334 10.80 4.74 1.16
N PHE A 335 11.56 3.72 1.57
CA PHE A 335 12.06 2.69 0.68
C PHE A 335 11.69 1.31 1.21
N LEU A 336 10.75 0.66 0.53
CA LEU A 336 10.21 -0.64 0.92
C LEU A 336 10.50 -1.67 -0.18
N LYS A 337 11.02 -2.84 0.23
CA LYS A 337 11.08 -4.03 -0.63
C LYS A 337 10.35 -5.21 0.02
N ALA A 338 9.70 -6.01 -0.81
CA ALA A 338 8.99 -7.21 -0.38
C ALA A 338 9.93 -8.17 0.36
N SER A 339 9.53 -8.62 1.55
CA SER A 339 10.30 -9.57 2.38
C SER A 339 10.07 -11.04 2.00
N GLN A 340 9.05 -11.34 1.21
CA GLN A 340 8.74 -12.72 0.84
C GLN A 340 9.78 -13.27 -0.14
N PRO A 341 10.27 -14.51 0.09
CA PRO A 341 11.25 -15.14 -0.78
C PRO A 341 10.82 -15.14 -2.24
N GLY A 342 11.73 -14.70 -3.11
CA GLY A 342 11.53 -14.70 -4.55
C GLY A 342 10.69 -13.55 -5.10
N LEU A 343 10.15 -12.62 -4.28
CA LEU A 343 9.43 -11.46 -4.83
C LEU A 343 10.35 -10.33 -5.29
N VAL A 344 11.55 -10.23 -4.71
CA VAL A 344 12.62 -9.31 -5.15
C VAL A 344 13.92 -10.11 -5.25
N GLU A 345 14.43 -10.32 -6.46
CA GLU A 345 15.56 -11.23 -6.72
C GLU A 345 16.72 -10.52 -7.40
N ASN A 346 17.96 -10.77 -6.95
CA ASN A 346 19.18 -10.25 -7.60
C ASN A 346 19.20 -8.72 -7.81
N CYS A 347 18.47 -7.95 -7.00
CA CYS A 347 18.48 -6.50 -7.08
C CYS A 347 19.62 -5.90 -6.25
N SER A 348 20.25 -4.85 -6.76
CA SER A 348 21.25 -4.05 -6.05
C SER A 348 20.61 -2.77 -5.51
N LEU A 349 20.46 -2.66 -4.19
CA LEU A 349 19.67 -1.62 -3.54
C LEU A 349 20.54 -0.74 -2.61
N GLN A 350 20.18 0.55 -2.46
CA GLN A 350 20.75 1.40 -1.41
C GLN A 350 20.39 0.88 -0.01
N GLN A 351 21.22 1.22 0.98
CA GLN A 351 21.16 0.65 2.34
C GLN A 351 19.86 0.96 3.10
N ASP A 352 19.19 2.06 2.75
CA ASP A 352 18.00 2.54 3.48
C ASP A 352 16.71 1.75 3.18
N PHE A 353 16.77 0.74 2.31
CA PHE A 353 15.64 -0.13 2.04
C PHE A 353 15.29 -1.00 3.24
N VAL A 354 14.02 -0.97 3.62
CA VAL A 354 13.46 -1.82 4.67
C VAL A 354 12.73 -3.00 4.02
N GLU A 355 12.93 -4.19 4.58
CA GLU A 355 12.20 -5.40 4.20
C GLU A 355 10.85 -5.45 4.89
N GLY A 356 9.79 -5.73 4.12
CA GLY A 356 8.43 -5.80 4.66
C GLY A 356 7.43 -6.47 3.73
N GLN A 357 6.25 -6.82 4.27
CA GLN A 357 5.09 -7.19 3.44
C GLN A 357 4.81 -6.04 2.46
N ALA A 358 4.88 -6.32 1.16
CA ALA A 358 4.64 -5.33 0.11
C ALA A 358 3.81 -5.94 -1.02
N ALA A 359 2.50 -5.71 -1.00
CA ALA A 359 1.58 -6.13 -2.05
C ALA A 359 0.49 -5.06 -2.24
N PHE A 360 0.17 -4.72 -3.49
CA PHE A 360 -0.85 -3.74 -3.82
C PHE A 360 -0.70 -2.41 -3.02
N LEU A 361 0.49 -1.83 -3.06
CA LEU A 361 0.88 -0.68 -2.21
C LEU A 361 0.00 0.56 -2.46
N ILE A 362 -0.57 0.69 -3.66
CA ILE A 362 -1.52 1.76 -4.01
C ILE A 362 -2.89 1.64 -3.33
N ALA A 363 -3.14 0.58 -2.56
CA ALA A 363 -4.35 0.46 -1.75
C ALA A 363 -4.33 1.31 -0.48
N ILE A 364 -3.17 1.90 -0.13
CA ILE A 364 -3.06 2.80 1.02
C ILE A 364 -3.96 4.02 0.87
N GLU A 365 -4.68 4.41 1.92
CA GLU A 365 -5.61 5.54 1.88
C GLU A 365 -5.02 6.80 2.53
N ASP A 366 -5.33 7.98 1.97
CA ASP A 366 -4.94 9.29 2.51
C ASP A 366 -5.82 9.66 3.71
N ARG A 367 -5.61 8.97 4.83
CA ARG A 367 -6.24 9.27 6.10
C ARG A 367 -5.35 8.81 7.26
N PRO A 368 -5.58 9.29 8.49
CA PRO A 368 -4.88 8.81 9.66
C PRO A 368 -4.99 7.28 9.77
N ALA A 369 -3.87 6.62 10.05
CA ALA A 369 -3.83 5.18 10.17
C ALA A 369 -4.62 4.72 11.39
N ARG A 370 -5.42 3.66 11.24
CA ARG A 370 -6.06 3.01 12.39
C ARG A 370 -5.21 1.91 12.97
N LYS A 371 -4.37 1.31 12.12
CA LYS A 371 -3.55 0.16 12.45
C LYS A 371 -2.27 0.16 11.62
N PHE A 372 -1.17 -0.25 12.23
CA PHE A 372 0.08 -0.58 11.54
C PHE A 372 0.51 -2.00 11.89
N ARG A 373 1.26 -2.63 10.98
CA ARG A 373 1.88 -3.93 11.21
C ARG A 373 3.37 -3.85 10.88
N PHE A 374 4.21 -3.89 11.90
CA PHE A 374 5.65 -3.89 11.81
C PHE A 374 6.18 -5.33 11.75
N GLN A 375 7.09 -5.64 10.85
CA GLN A 375 7.92 -6.85 10.87
C GLN A 375 9.25 -6.59 11.61
N GLY A 376 10.03 -7.65 11.85
CA GLY A 376 11.34 -7.57 12.49
C GLY A 376 12.21 -6.44 11.94
N ALA A 377 12.89 -5.71 12.83
CA ALA A 377 13.73 -4.54 12.56
C ALA A 377 13.02 -3.29 11.99
N GLN A 378 11.71 -3.33 11.68
CA GLN A 378 10.97 -2.16 11.20
C GLN A 378 10.59 -1.17 12.31
N LEU A 379 10.46 -1.66 13.56
CA LEU A 379 10.14 -0.82 14.71
C LEU A 379 11.39 -0.58 15.55
N ASN A 380 11.77 0.69 15.65
CA ASN A 380 12.82 1.15 16.54
C ASN A 380 12.50 2.57 17.01
N LEU A 381 11.91 2.68 18.20
CA LEU A 381 11.47 3.94 18.80
C LEU A 381 12.29 4.23 20.05
N THR A 382 12.89 5.42 20.13
CA THR A 382 13.57 5.92 21.32
C THR A 382 12.66 6.83 22.12
N SER A 383 12.96 7.02 23.41
CA SER A 383 12.19 7.91 24.28
C SER A 383 12.24 9.41 23.90
N THR A 384 13.08 9.77 22.92
CA THR A 384 13.17 11.12 22.35
C THR A 384 12.41 11.27 21.04
N ASP A 385 11.98 10.17 20.43
CA ASP A 385 11.22 10.19 19.19
C ASP A 385 9.77 10.60 19.43
N GLY A 386 9.12 11.07 18.36
CA GLY A 386 7.68 11.33 18.37
C GLY A 386 6.86 10.04 18.54
N PRO A 387 5.61 10.15 19.01
CA PRO A 387 4.72 8.99 19.12
C PRO A 387 4.43 8.32 17.77
N ILE A 388 4.10 7.03 17.82
CA ILE A 388 3.37 6.40 16.72
C ILE A 388 1.94 6.94 16.77
N MET A 389 1.58 7.73 15.77
CA MET A 389 0.27 8.36 15.67
C MET A 389 -0.71 7.47 14.91
N LEU A 390 -1.82 7.13 15.55
CA LEU A 390 -2.99 6.51 14.93
C LEU A 390 -4.16 7.50 14.99
N GLU A 391 -5.29 7.17 14.37
CA GLU A 391 -6.47 8.03 14.32
C GLU A 391 -6.96 8.39 15.74
N ARG A 392 -7.26 7.37 16.56
CA ARG A 392 -7.87 7.58 17.90
C ARG A 392 -6.89 7.44 19.06
N ALA A 393 -5.71 6.87 18.83
CA ALA A 393 -4.71 6.64 19.85
C ALA A 393 -3.31 7.07 19.39
N ARG A 394 -2.42 7.23 20.36
CA ARG A 394 -0.99 7.38 20.11
C ARG A 394 -0.21 6.48 21.06
N ILE A 395 0.91 5.97 20.57
CA ILE A 395 1.81 5.12 21.35
C ILE A 395 3.07 5.92 21.65
N THR A 396 3.38 6.07 22.94
CA THR A 396 4.51 6.87 23.43
C THR A 396 5.42 6.02 24.30
N LEU A 397 6.73 6.10 24.07
CA LEU A 397 7.75 5.58 24.97
C LEU A 397 8.30 6.72 25.84
N GLU A 398 8.09 6.64 27.14
CA GLU A 398 8.61 7.63 28.08
C GLU A 398 10.09 7.39 28.38
N SER A 399 10.79 8.43 28.86
CA SER A 399 12.21 8.34 29.26
C SER A 399 12.45 7.35 30.40
N THR A 400 11.43 7.05 31.20
CA THR A 400 11.43 6.04 32.26
C THR A 400 11.37 4.60 31.72
N GLY A 401 11.20 4.41 30.41
CA GLY A 401 10.97 3.11 29.80
C GLY A 401 9.53 2.61 29.88
N GLU A 402 8.58 3.44 30.32
CA GLU A 402 7.15 3.13 30.28
C GLU A 402 6.60 3.33 28.87
N LEU A 403 6.01 2.29 28.29
CA LEU A 403 5.25 2.35 27.05
C LEU A 403 3.77 2.58 27.35
N ARG A 404 3.18 3.62 26.75
CA ARG A 404 1.78 3.99 26.96
C ARG A 404 1.01 4.06 25.64
N VAL A 405 -0.24 3.61 25.68
CA VAL A 405 -1.24 3.91 24.68
C VAL A 405 -2.15 4.99 25.26
N VAL A 406 -2.29 6.09 24.56
CA VAL A 406 -3.04 7.27 25.02
C VAL A 406 -4.11 7.64 24.00
N ASN A 407 -5.32 7.91 24.48
CA ASN A 407 -6.40 8.40 23.63
C ASN A 407 -6.09 9.82 23.13
N ASN A 408 -6.20 10.05 21.83
CA ASN A 408 -5.84 11.34 21.24
C ASN A 408 -6.79 12.47 21.67
N ALA A 409 -8.08 12.18 21.83
CA ALA A 409 -9.11 13.18 22.14
C ALA A 409 -9.15 13.53 23.63
N THR A 410 -9.03 12.54 24.52
CA THR A 410 -9.18 12.74 25.98
C THR A 410 -7.85 12.82 26.71
N SER A 411 -6.73 12.45 26.06
CA SER A 411 -5.42 12.23 26.71
C SER A 411 -5.45 11.20 27.85
N GLN A 412 -6.51 10.39 27.94
CA GLN A 412 -6.59 9.29 28.90
C GLN A 412 -5.62 8.17 28.50
N VAL A 413 -4.91 7.63 29.49
CA VAL A 413 -4.09 6.42 29.31
C VAL A 413 -5.04 5.23 29.15
N LEU A 414 -4.97 4.60 27.99
CA LEU A 414 -5.76 3.42 27.62
C LEU A 414 -5.06 2.14 28.06
N TRP A 415 -3.74 2.09 27.96
CA TRP A 415 -2.93 0.94 28.33
C TRP A 415 -1.50 1.35 28.70
N THR A 416 -0.86 0.57 29.58
CA THR A 416 0.54 0.75 30.00
C THR A 416 1.26 -0.59 30.07
N SER A 417 2.54 -0.62 29.70
CA SER A 417 3.42 -1.78 29.84
C SER A 417 3.75 -2.18 31.29
N GLY A 418 3.70 -1.23 32.23
CA GLY A 418 4.17 -1.41 33.60
C GLY A 418 5.69 -1.55 33.72
N SER A 419 6.45 -1.07 32.74
CA SER A 419 7.91 -1.23 32.64
C SER A 419 8.71 -0.03 33.15
N ALA A 420 8.07 0.96 33.76
CA ALA A 420 8.74 2.12 34.33
C ALA A 420 9.92 1.72 35.24
N GLY A 421 11.09 2.23 34.91
CA GLY A 421 12.32 2.10 35.69
C GLY A 421 13.02 3.43 35.88
N SER A 422 14.01 3.45 36.77
CA SER A 422 14.91 4.60 36.95
C SER A 422 16.01 4.56 35.88
N VAL A 423 15.68 4.95 34.65
CA VAL A 423 16.60 4.99 33.50
C VAL A 423 16.63 6.39 32.86
N ILE A 424 17.71 6.70 32.15
CA ILE A 424 17.93 8.03 31.52
C ILE A 424 17.39 8.08 30.08
N GLY A 425 16.91 6.95 29.56
CA GLY A 425 16.27 6.84 28.26
C GLY A 425 16.00 5.38 27.90
N ALA A 426 15.04 5.16 27.03
CA ALA A 426 14.62 3.82 26.64
C ALA A 426 14.49 3.69 25.13
N ARG A 427 14.56 2.44 24.67
CA ARG A 427 14.41 2.04 23.27
C ARG A 427 13.43 0.88 23.20
N LEU A 428 12.33 1.06 22.46
CA LEU A 428 11.39 0.03 22.06
C LEU A 428 11.82 -0.51 20.69
N ALA A 429 12.01 -1.82 20.58
CA ALA A 429 12.37 -2.46 19.32
C ALA A 429 11.62 -3.76 19.10
N LEU A 430 11.22 -4.02 17.85
CA LEU A 430 10.90 -5.38 17.40
C LEU A 430 12.17 -6.00 16.81
N GLU A 431 12.82 -6.84 17.61
CA GLU A 431 14.12 -7.43 17.30
C GLU A 431 14.01 -8.44 16.13
N PRO A 432 15.12 -8.73 15.40
CA PRO A 432 15.11 -9.69 14.29
C PRO A 432 14.72 -11.12 14.66
N ASN A 433 14.75 -11.48 15.95
CA ASN A 433 14.28 -12.78 16.46
C ASN A 433 12.78 -12.78 16.84
N GLY A 434 12.10 -11.66 16.58
CA GLY A 434 10.68 -11.48 16.83
C GLY A 434 10.29 -11.04 18.23
N HIS A 435 11.25 -10.78 19.11
CA HIS A 435 10.96 -10.25 20.44
C HIS A 435 10.67 -8.75 20.39
N LEU A 436 9.56 -8.35 20.99
CA LEU A 436 9.29 -6.94 21.29
C LEU A 436 9.97 -6.60 22.61
N THR A 437 10.95 -5.70 22.61
CA THR A 437 11.68 -5.37 23.84
C THR A 437 11.71 -3.88 24.11
N ILE A 438 11.73 -3.52 25.39
CA ILE A 438 12.16 -2.21 25.85
C ILE A 438 13.50 -2.38 26.56
N ARG A 439 14.51 -1.63 26.12
CA ARG A 439 15.86 -1.64 26.69
C ARG A 439 16.28 -0.24 27.09
N GLU A 440 17.13 -0.14 28.12
CA GLU A 440 17.77 1.12 28.47
C GLU A 440 18.73 1.56 27.34
N ALA A 441 18.63 2.81 26.89
CA ALA A 441 19.34 3.29 25.70
C ALA A 441 20.88 3.29 25.86
N GLY A 442 21.38 3.51 27.08
CA GLY A 442 22.83 3.57 27.34
C GLY A 442 23.49 2.23 27.62
N THR A 443 22.84 1.36 28.39
CA THR A 443 23.41 0.08 28.84
C THR A 443 22.96 -1.13 28.01
N GLY A 444 21.84 -1.01 27.29
CA GLY A 444 21.16 -2.12 26.63
C GLY A 444 20.44 -3.09 27.57
N HIS A 445 20.38 -2.77 28.88
CA HIS A 445 19.70 -3.60 29.88
C HIS A 445 18.22 -3.78 29.53
N LEU A 446 17.74 -5.02 29.57
CA LEU A 446 16.35 -5.35 29.25
C LEU A 446 15.42 -4.86 30.37
N LEU A 447 14.49 -3.97 30.03
CA LEU A 447 13.48 -3.44 30.95
C LEU A 447 12.17 -4.22 30.83
N TRP A 448 11.81 -4.61 29.60
CA TRP A 448 10.55 -5.29 29.33
C TRP A 448 10.63 -6.17 28.10
N ASP A 449 10.06 -7.37 28.22
CA ASP A 449 9.81 -8.32 27.13
C ASP A 449 8.49 -9.03 27.46
N PRO A 450 7.41 -8.80 26.68
CA PRO A 450 6.10 -9.34 27.01
C PRO A 450 6.03 -10.86 26.84
N VAL A 451 6.96 -11.47 26.08
CA VAL A 451 6.96 -12.91 25.76
C VAL A 451 8.09 -13.66 26.45
N LYS A 452 8.76 -13.06 27.43
CA LYS A 452 9.78 -13.75 28.25
C LYS A 452 9.27 -15.05 28.88
N PHE A 453 7.97 -15.12 29.18
CA PHE A 453 7.36 -16.32 29.74
C PHE A 453 7.32 -17.53 28.77
N LEU A 454 7.60 -17.30 27.48
CA LEU A 454 7.70 -18.35 26.45
C LEU A 454 9.10 -18.94 26.29
N GLU A 455 10.11 -18.41 27.00
CA GLU A 455 11.47 -18.95 26.94
C GLU A 455 11.49 -20.45 27.26
N GLY A 456 12.08 -21.24 26.36
CA GLY A 456 12.12 -22.72 26.45
C GLY A 456 10.83 -23.44 26.02
N CYS A 457 9.75 -22.72 25.74
CA CYS A 457 8.45 -23.26 25.32
C CYS A 457 8.22 -23.11 23.81
N PHE A 458 8.45 -21.89 23.28
CA PHE A 458 8.19 -21.54 21.89
C PHE A 458 9.12 -20.41 21.44
N GLN A 459 9.53 -20.42 20.17
CA GLN A 459 10.30 -19.34 19.55
C GLN A 459 9.38 -18.50 18.68
N VAL A 460 9.35 -17.19 18.88
CA VAL A 460 8.44 -16.29 18.12
C VAL A 460 8.77 -16.30 16.63
N GLY A 461 10.04 -16.39 16.29
CA GLY A 461 10.54 -16.54 14.92
C GLY A 461 10.98 -15.24 14.27
N HIS A 462 11.77 -15.34 13.21
CA HIS A 462 12.39 -14.17 12.56
C HIS A 462 11.41 -13.34 11.73
N GLN A 463 10.27 -13.92 11.36
CA GLN A 463 9.20 -13.25 10.61
C GLN A 463 8.04 -12.79 11.51
N ALA A 464 8.29 -12.69 12.81
CA ALA A 464 7.31 -12.14 13.74
C ALA A 464 6.91 -10.71 13.36
N ALA A 465 5.70 -10.34 13.75
CA ALA A 465 5.15 -9.03 13.47
C ALA A 465 4.46 -8.43 14.68
N LEU A 466 4.62 -7.12 14.88
CA LEU A 466 3.84 -6.35 15.84
C LEU A 466 2.75 -5.59 15.10
N THR A 467 1.50 -5.89 15.42
CA THR A 467 0.38 -5.00 15.13
C THR A 467 0.26 -3.95 16.23
N VAL A 468 0.08 -2.69 15.84
CA VAL A 468 -0.40 -1.63 16.72
C VAL A 468 -1.73 -1.10 16.18
N SER A 469 -2.68 -0.83 17.06
CA SER A 469 -4.08 -0.51 16.72
C SER A 469 -4.63 0.60 17.61
N ASP A 470 -5.58 1.36 17.08
CA ASP A 470 -6.29 2.40 17.82
C ASP A 470 -7.48 1.88 18.64
N GLU A 471 -7.76 0.57 18.51
CA GLU A 471 -8.74 -0.19 19.28
C GLU A 471 -8.09 -1.44 19.90
N PRO A 472 -8.59 -1.95 21.05
CA PRO A 472 -8.11 -3.20 21.66
C PRO A 472 -8.22 -4.40 20.70
N PRO A 473 -7.21 -5.29 20.65
CA PRO A 473 -5.91 -5.16 21.30
C PRO A 473 -5.06 -4.04 20.68
N TYR A 474 -4.57 -3.11 21.50
CA TYR A 474 -3.77 -1.98 21.04
C TYR A 474 -2.38 -2.40 20.54
N LEU A 475 -1.82 -3.47 21.13
CA LEU A 475 -0.61 -4.12 20.64
C LEU A 475 -0.86 -5.62 20.54
N SER A 476 -0.47 -6.23 19.42
CA SER A 476 -0.55 -7.69 19.21
C SER A 476 0.74 -8.17 18.55
N LEU A 477 1.45 -9.07 19.23
CA LEU A 477 2.64 -9.72 18.71
C LEU A 477 2.27 -11.07 18.08
N TRP A 478 2.63 -11.21 16.82
CA TRP A 478 2.38 -12.38 15.98
C TRP A 478 3.69 -13.11 15.72
N SER A 479 3.65 -14.44 15.79
CA SER A 479 4.77 -15.31 15.42
C SER A 479 4.94 -15.44 13.90
N GLU A 480 6.01 -16.09 13.47
CA GLU A 480 6.27 -16.41 12.06
C GLU A 480 5.18 -17.27 11.40
N CYS A 481 4.49 -18.12 12.17
CA CYS A 481 3.34 -18.90 11.68
C CYS A 481 2.01 -18.12 11.76
N ASN A 482 2.09 -16.81 11.97
CA ASN A 482 0.97 -15.89 12.12
C ASN A 482 0.01 -16.28 13.27
N SER A 483 0.53 -16.89 14.33
CA SER A 483 -0.19 -17.15 15.59
C SER A 483 0.01 -15.99 16.57
N LEU A 484 -1.03 -15.64 17.34
CA LEU A 484 -1.00 -14.55 18.31
C LEU A 484 -0.26 -15.00 19.58
N VAL A 485 0.96 -14.51 19.81
CA VAL A 485 1.79 -14.93 20.96
C VAL A 485 1.64 -14.02 22.17
N TRP A 486 1.24 -12.78 21.96
CA TRP A 486 0.94 -11.83 23.03
C TRP A 486 0.04 -10.72 22.53
N ALA A 487 -0.86 -10.23 23.39
CA ALA A 487 -1.63 -9.02 23.15
C ALA A 487 -1.65 -8.15 24.40
N SER A 488 -1.74 -6.83 24.22
CA SER A 488 -1.87 -5.86 25.32
C SER A 488 -3.11 -6.14 26.17
N GLU A 489 -4.17 -6.61 25.51
CA GLU A 489 -5.42 -7.10 26.08
C GLU A 489 -5.96 -8.20 25.16
N TYR A 490 -6.71 -9.17 25.66
CA TYR A 490 -7.34 -10.20 24.82
C TYR A 490 -8.82 -9.89 24.63
N VAL A 491 -9.11 -8.68 24.17
CA VAL A 491 -10.45 -8.19 23.85
C VAL A 491 -10.57 -8.05 22.34
N PHE A 492 -11.48 -8.78 21.73
CA PHE A 492 -11.67 -8.84 20.28
C PHE A 492 -13.07 -8.34 19.92
N GLY A 493 -13.15 -7.40 19.00
CA GLY A 493 -14.41 -6.98 18.37
C GLY A 493 -14.81 -7.92 17.24
N LYS A 494 -16.06 -7.86 16.79
CA LYS A 494 -16.56 -8.66 15.66
C LYS A 494 -15.63 -8.58 14.45
N GLY A 495 -15.33 -9.72 13.83
CA GLY A 495 -14.46 -9.82 12.66
C GLY A 495 -12.96 -9.64 12.93
N SER A 496 -12.53 -9.41 14.17
CA SER A 496 -11.12 -9.11 14.48
C SER A 496 -10.27 -10.35 14.83
N LEU A 497 -10.88 -11.52 14.97
CA LEU A 497 -10.20 -12.77 15.31
C LEU A 497 -10.50 -13.86 14.29
N GLU A 498 -9.44 -14.42 13.71
CA GLU A 498 -9.48 -15.61 12.87
C GLU A 498 -8.26 -16.50 13.16
N LEU A 499 -8.48 -17.81 13.25
CA LEU A 499 -7.46 -18.84 13.40
C LEU A 499 -7.61 -19.85 12.27
N ALA A 500 -6.54 -20.03 11.51
CA ALA A 500 -6.38 -21.10 10.53
C ALA A 500 -5.94 -22.40 11.25
N PRO A 501 -5.99 -23.57 10.57
CA PRO A 501 -5.53 -24.82 11.15
C PRO A 501 -4.08 -24.69 11.58
N ASN A 502 -3.74 -25.34 12.70
CA ASN A 502 -2.41 -25.29 13.29
C ASN A 502 -1.98 -23.89 13.83
N GLN A 503 -2.87 -22.90 13.85
CA GLN A 503 -2.61 -21.62 14.53
C GLN A 503 -3.11 -21.62 15.97
N PHE A 504 -2.54 -20.74 16.78
CA PHE A 504 -2.90 -20.61 18.19
C PHE A 504 -2.95 -19.15 18.69
N ILE A 505 -3.58 -18.98 19.85
CA ILE A 505 -3.50 -17.80 20.70
C ILE A 505 -2.81 -18.24 21.99
N CYS A 506 -1.71 -17.60 22.35
CA CYS A 506 -1.09 -17.78 23.65
C CYS A 506 -1.67 -16.79 24.66
N ILE A 507 -1.91 -17.24 25.90
CA ILE A 507 -2.49 -16.43 26.97
C ILE A 507 -1.61 -16.56 28.21
N CYS A 508 -1.09 -15.42 28.66
CA CYS A 508 -0.26 -15.35 29.87
C CYS A 508 -1.14 -15.30 31.14
N PRO A 509 -0.85 -16.10 32.17
CA PRO A 509 -1.58 -16.04 33.42
C PRO A 509 -1.28 -14.77 34.20
N THR A 510 -2.34 -14.12 34.65
CA THR A 510 -2.30 -12.89 35.45
C THR A 510 -2.51 -13.21 36.93
N ARG A 511 -1.84 -12.48 37.82
CA ARG A 511 -2.15 -12.54 39.26
C ARG A 511 -3.39 -11.70 39.53
N SER A 512 -4.36 -12.22 40.28
CA SER A 512 -5.42 -11.41 40.84
C SER A 512 -4.79 -10.36 41.77
N ALA A 513 -5.17 -9.09 41.59
CA ALA A 513 -4.74 -8.03 42.48
C ALA A 513 -5.15 -8.42 43.91
N SER A 514 -4.17 -8.61 44.79
CA SER A 514 -4.47 -8.93 46.19
C SER A 514 -5.24 -7.75 46.78
N PRO A 515 -6.37 -7.97 47.47
CA PRO A 515 -7.02 -6.89 48.20
C PRO A 515 -6.00 -6.27 49.15
N ALA A 516 -6.01 -4.93 49.24
CA ALA A 516 -5.12 -4.22 50.16
C ALA A 516 -5.20 -4.89 51.54
N PRO A 517 -4.04 -5.19 52.19
CA PRO A 517 -4.07 -5.82 53.49
C PRO A 517 -4.96 -4.98 54.43
N PRO A 518 -5.85 -5.60 55.21
CA PRO A 518 -6.69 -4.87 56.14
C PRO A 518 -5.79 -4.02 57.03
N ILE A 519 -6.11 -2.73 57.14
CA ILE A 519 -5.44 -1.79 58.02
C ILE A 519 -5.37 -2.45 59.40
N PRO A 520 -4.18 -2.65 60.00
CA PRO A 520 -4.08 -3.25 61.32
C PRO A 520 -4.94 -2.44 62.30
N PRO A 521 -5.74 -3.09 63.17
CA PRO A 521 -6.42 -2.37 64.23
C PRO A 521 -5.39 -1.57 65.04
N ARG A 522 -5.73 -0.32 65.37
CA ARG A 522 -4.92 0.50 66.27
C ARG A 522 -4.65 -0.31 67.55
N ILE A 523 -3.38 -0.47 67.86
CA ILE A 523 -2.90 -1.14 69.07
C ILE A 523 -3.22 -0.20 70.24
N ASP A 524 -4.25 -0.54 71.02
CA ASP A 524 -4.33 -0.16 72.42
C ASP A 524 -3.85 -1.36 73.27
N GLU A 525 -3.15 -1.00 74.34
CA GLU A 525 -2.24 -1.79 75.15
C GLU A 525 -2.82 -3.09 75.75
N ALA A 526 -2.14 -4.22 75.51
CA ALA A 526 -1.85 -5.23 76.54
C ALA A 526 -0.78 -6.21 76.04
N MET A 527 0.30 -6.31 76.81
CA MET A 527 1.42 -7.23 76.59
C MET A 527 0.98 -8.69 76.55
N SER A 528 1.41 -9.43 75.52
CA SER A 528 1.53 -10.89 75.55
C SER A 528 2.51 -11.33 74.46
N HIS A 529 3.39 -12.27 74.82
CA HIS A 529 4.48 -12.82 74.01
C HIS A 529 4.05 -13.21 72.58
N ALA A 530 4.42 -12.38 71.59
CA ALA A 530 4.19 -12.68 70.18
C ALA A 530 5.41 -13.41 69.59
N ALA A 531 5.18 -14.60 69.05
CA ALA A 531 6.14 -15.36 68.25
C ALA A 531 6.64 -14.51 67.07
N PRO A 532 7.88 -14.75 66.57
CA PRO A 532 8.40 -14.04 65.41
C PRO A 532 7.44 -14.21 64.22
N PRO A 533 7.22 -13.17 63.41
CA PRO A 533 6.36 -13.26 62.24
C PRO A 533 6.85 -14.41 61.36
N PRO A 534 5.94 -15.26 60.85
CA PRO A 534 6.33 -16.34 59.96
C PRO A 534 7.09 -15.74 58.76
N PRO A 535 8.16 -16.40 58.28
CA PRO A 535 8.90 -15.92 57.13
C PRO A 535 7.93 -15.71 55.96
N PRO A 536 8.12 -14.66 55.14
CA PRO A 536 7.26 -14.39 54.00
C PRO A 536 7.21 -15.64 53.13
N ILE A 537 6.01 -16.21 52.98
CA ILE A 537 5.80 -17.37 52.12
C ILE A 537 6.18 -16.92 50.70
N PRO A 538 7.12 -17.61 50.03
CA PRO A 538 7.48 -17.29 48.66
C PRO A 538 6.23 -17.26 47.80
N ALA A 539 6.06 -16.19 47.01
CA ALA A 539 4.92 -16.10 46.13
C ALA A 539 4.88 -17.34 45.21
N ARG A 540 3.71 -18.01 45.16
CA ARG A 540 3.53 -19.21 44.34
C ARG A 540 3.96 -18.90 42.89
N PRO A 541 4.73 -19.79 42.24
CA PRO A 541 5.02 -19.65 40.82
C PRO A 541 3.72 -19.51 40.03
N LEU A 542 3.73 -18.68 38.99
CA LEU A 542 2.60 -18.61 38.06
C LEU A 542 2.44 -19.96 37.33
N PRO A 543 1.22 -20.35 36.95
CA PRO A 543 1.00 -21.53 36.13
C PRO A 543 1.66 -21.36 34.74
N PRO A 544 1.77 -22.44 33.94
CA PRO A 544 2.22 -22.34 32.56
C PRO A 544 1.23 -21.50 31.72
N PRO A 545 1.63 -21.00 30.55
CA PRO A 545 0.70 -20.35 29.62
C PRO A 545 -0.41 -21.31 29.16
N ALA A 546 -1.56 -20.73 28.81
CA ALA A 546 -2.64 -21.43 28.14
C ALA A 546 -2.60 -21.13 26.64
N TYR A 547 -3.08 -22.07 25.83
CA TYR A 547 -3.18 -21.93 24.39
C TYR A 547 -4.59 -22.24 23.92
N ILE A 548 -5.14 -21.38 23.09
CA ILE A 548 -6.30 -21.69 22.25
C ILE A 548 -5.74 -22.12 20.89
N PHE A 549 -5.96 -23.36 20.50
CA PHE A 549 -5.35 -23.99 19.33
C PHE A 549 -6.43 -24.60 18.45
N LEU A 550 -6.39 -24.31 17.15
CA LEU A 550 -7.24 -25.00 16.17
C LEU A 550 -6.51 -26.25 15.66
N ASP A 551 -6.91 -27.41 16.18
CA ASP A 551 -6.28 -28.69 15.85
C ASP A 551 -6.52 -29.04 14.37
N PRO A 552 -5.47 -29.17 13.55
CA PRO A 552 -5.60 -29.44 12.12
C PRO A 552 -6.13 -30.86 11.82
N VAL A 553 -5.98 -31.80 12.75
CA VAL A 553 -6.42 -33.20 12.59
C VAL A 553 -7.89 -33.34 12.95
N THR A 554 -8.28 -32.77 14.09
CA THR A 554 -9.63 -32.95 14.63
C THR A 554 -10.58 -31.81 14.27
N SER A 555 -10.06 -30.69 13.77
CA SER A 555 -10.81 -29.44 13.53
C SER A 555 -11.44 -28.84 14.79
N ASN A 556 -11.01 -29.30 15.97
CA ASN A 556 -11.48 -28.77 17.24
C ASN A 556 -10.74 -27.50 17.60
N LEU A 557 -11.48 -26.55 18.16
CA LEU A 557 -10.89 -25.48 18.96
C LEU A 557 -10.60 -26.06 20.34
N VAL A 558 -9.32 -26.14 20.70
CA VAL A 558 -8.83 -26.75 21.95
C VAL A 558 -8.21 -25.67 22.82
N ILE A 559 -8.55 -25.68 24.10
CA ILE A 559 -7.88 -24.89 25.12
C ILE A 559 -7.08 -25.82 25.99
N HIS A 560 -5.77 -25.62 26.06
CA HIS A 560 -4.87 -26.48 26.84
C HIS A 560 -3.79 -25.67 27.53
N VAL A 561 -3.18 -26.27 28.56
CA VAL A 561 -2.04 -25.70 29.28
C VAL A 561 -0.85 -26.63 29.12
N GLY A 562 0.32 -26.09 28.76
CA GLY A 562 1.50 -26.90 28.53
C GLY A 562 2.72 -26.10 28.10
N PRO A 563 3.86 -26.76 27.87
CA PRO A 563 5.07 -26.12 27.36
C PRO A 563 5.06 -25.84 25.86
N HIS A 564 4.20 -26.49 25.07
CA HIS A 564 4.23 -26.36 23.60
C HIS A 564 2.84 -26.08 23.03
N PRO A 565 2.65 -25.03 22.19
CA PRO A 565 1.34 -24.65 21.66
C PRO A 565 0.67 -25.74 20.80
N HIS A 566 1.47 -26.46 20.01
CA HIS A 566 1.00 -27.49 19.07
C HIS A 566 0.88 -28.89 19.69
N GLN A 567 1.21 -29.05 20.97
CA GLN A 567 1.17 -30.34 21.66
C GLN A 567 0.30 -30.21 22.90
N PRO A 568 -1.01 -30.49 22.81
CA PRO A 568 -1.87 -30.59 23.98
C PRO A 568 -1.42 -31.81 24.82
N HIS A 569 -0.44 -31.61 25.69
CA HIS A 569 0.15 -32.64 26.55
C HIS A 569 -0.84 -33.03 27.66
N GLY A 570 -1.87 -33.82 27.36
CA GLY A 570 -2.78 -34.42 28.35
C GLY A 570 -3.59 -33.45 29.24
N HIS A 571 -3.35 -32.14 29.16
CA HIS A 571 -3.96 -31.09 29.98
C HIS A 571 -4.84 -30.17 29.12
N VAL A 572 -5.78 -30.79 28.40
CA VAL A 572 -6.87 -30.09 27.72
C VAL A 572 -7.87 -29.62 28.77
N ILE A 573 -8.13 -28.31 28.81
CA ILE A 573 -9.12 -27.68 29.68
C ILE A 573 -10.50 -27.77 29.04
N TRP A 574 -10.57 -27.47 27.75
CA TRP A 574 -11.81 -27.44 26.99
C TRP A 574 -11.55 -27.77 25.51
N ALA A 575 -12.52 -28.37 24.84
CA ALA A 575 -12.51 -28.54 23.40
C ALA A 575 -13.93 -28.35 22.86
N SER A 576 -14.05 -27.82 21.65
CA SER A 576 -15.34 -27.79 20.94
C SER A 576 -15.82 -29.22 20.67
N ASP A 577 -17.05 -29.57 21.05
CA ASP A 577 -17.62 -30.93 20.90
C ASP A 577 -17.97 -31.30 19.43
N LEU A 578 -17.01 -31.31 18.49
CA LEU A 578 -17.25 -31.86 17.14
C LEU A 578 -17.29 -33.40 17.11
N PHE A 579 -16.76 -34.06 18.15
CA PHE A 579 -16.64 -35.53 18.22
C PHE A 579 -17.98 -36.30 18.17
N GLY A 580 -19.10 -35.66 18.51
CA GLY A 580 -20.40 -36.33 18.65
C GLY A 580 -21.32 -36.30 17.42
N HIS A 581 -21.09 -35.38 16.46
CA HIS A 581 -22.11 -35.03 15.45
C HIS A 581 -21.73 -35.29 13.99
N LEU A 582 -20.46 -35.60 13.70
CA LEU A 582 -19.99 -35.84 12.34
C LEU A 582 -19.45 -37.28 12.18
N PRO A 583 -19.99 -38.09 11.26
CA PRO A 583 -19.57 -39.48 11.05
C PRO A 583 -18.12 -39.66 10.57
N LYS A 584 -17.44 -38.57 10.20
CA LYS A 584 -16.05 -38.53 9.76
C LYS A 584 -15.38 -37.31 10.35
N GLN A 585 -14.20 -37.49 10.96
CA GLN A 585 -13.29 -36.38 11.27
C GLN A 585 -13.09 -35.57 9.99
N ILE A 586 -13.48 -34.29 10.01
CA ILE A 586 -13.14 -33.37 8.92
C ILE A 586 -11.71 -32.95 9.20
N ALA A 587 -10.75 -33.76 8.78
CA ALA A 587 -9.35 -33.37 8.81
C ALA A 587 -9.22 -32.09 7.98
N SER A 588 -8.48 -31.10 8.49
CA SER A 588 -8.16 -29.92 7.69
C SER A 588 -7.40 -30.38 6.46
N ARG A 589 -7.95 -30.07 5.28
CA ARG A 589 -7.33 -30.47 4.02
C ARG A 589 -6.12 -29.57 3.73
N PRO A 590 -5.07 -30.09 3.10
CA PRO A 590 -3.85 -29.33 2.81
C PRO A 590 -4.01 -28.29 1.68
N HIS A 591 -5.20 -28.15 1.09
CA HIS A 591 -5.44 -27.22 -0.01
C HIS A 591 -5.85 -25.84 0.52
N PRO A 592 -5.11 -24.77 0.16
CA PRO A 592 -5.48 -23.41 0.52
C PRO A 592 -6.93 -23.10 0.12
N GLY A 593 -7.72 -22.56 1.04
CA GLY A 593 -9.13 -22.24 0.83
C GLY A 593 -10.14 -23.33 1.23
N CYS A 594 -9.71 -24.59 1.34
CA CYS A 594 -10.53 -25.72 1.82
C CYS A 594 -10.28 -26.07 3.31
N GLU A 595 -9.51 -25.24 3.99
CA GLU A 595 -9.07 -25.41 5.38
C GLU A 595 -10.18 -25.11 6.38
N THR A 596 -10.18 -25.83 7.50
CA THR A 596 -11.02 -25.48 8.66
C THR A 596 -10.55 -24.15 9.25
N ARG A 597 -11.47 -23.24 9.56
CA ARG A 597 -11.13 -21.93 10.15
C ARG A 597 -12.02 -21.63 11.33
N CYS A 598 -11.45 -21.08 12.39
CA CYS A 598 -12.22 -20.53 13.52
C CYS A 598 -12.22 -19.01 13.43
N ALA A 599 -13.38 -18.37 13.41
CA ALA A 599 -13.46 -16.91 13.31
C ALA A 599 -14.52 -16.35 14.26
N PHE A 600 -14.24 -15.17 14.81
CA PHE A 600 -15.23 -14.35 15.47
C PHE A 600 -15.95 -13.51 14.40
N GLN A 601 -17.16 -13.92 14.03
CA GLN A 601 -17.85 -13.41 12.84
C GLN A 601 -18.13 -11.89 12.93
N GLY A 602 -17.95 -11.21 11.79
CA GLY A 602 -18.27 -9.79 11.64
C GLY A 602 -19.76 -9.45 11.74
N GLY A 603 -20.64 -10.40 11.39
CA GLY A 603 -22.08 -10.18 11.35
C GLY A 603 -22.76 -10.26 12.72
N ASP A 604 -23.07 -11.47 13.15
CA ASP A 604 -23.79 -11.74 14.39
C ASP A 604 -22.88 -11.84 15.63
N GLY A 605 -21.57 -11.98 15.45
CA GLY A 605 -20.61 -12.11 16.54
C GLY A 605 -20.67 -13.47 17.22
N ASN A 606 -20.87 -14.54 16.46
CA ASN A 606 -20.56 -15.89 16.91
C ASN A 606 -19.06 -16.19 16.76
N LEU A 607 -18.51 -16.99 17.66
CA LEU A 607 -17.26 -17.71 17.39
C LEU A 607 -17.62 -18.99 16.63
N VAL A 608 -17.20 -19.08 15.38
CA VAL A 608 -17.63 -20.13 14.45
C VAL A 608 -16.43 -20.89 13.94
N ILE A 609 -16.56 -22.22 13.91
CA ILE A 609 -15.65 -23.10 13.17
C ILE A 609 -16.33 -23.44 11.85
N TYR A 610 -15.71 -23.01 10.76
CA TYR A 610 -16.10 -23.36 9.41
C TYR A 610 -15.26 -24.53 8.92
N ALA A 611 -15.87 -25.41 8.14
CA ALA A 611 -15.16 -26.40 7.37
C ALA A 611 -15.70 -26.43 5.94
N ASN A 612 -14.87 -26.86 4.99
CA ASN A 612 -15.32 -27.12 3.63
C ASN A 612 -15.52 -28.64 3.41
N PRO A 613 -16.77 -29.11 3.29
CA PRO A 613 -17.04 -30.52 3.05
C PRO A 613 -16.78 -30.98 1.58
N HIS A 614 -16.67 -30.06 0.60
CA HIS A 614 -16.65 -30.36 -0.84
C HIS A 614 -15.47 -29.71 -1.60
N ASP A 615 -14.59 -30.51 -2.21
CA ASP A 615 -13.40 -30.01 -2.94
C ASP A 615 -13.72 -29.14 -4.17
N HIS A 616 -14.91 -29.31 -4.74
CA HIS A 616 -15.32 -28.67 -5.99
C HIS A 616 -16.06 -27.33 -5.77
N GLN A 617 -16.30 -26.95 -4.51
CA GLN A 617 -16.95 -25.69 -4.14
C GLN A 617 -16.21 -25.03 -2.95
N PRO A 618 -14.93 -24.62 -3.14
CA PRO A 618 -14.12 -23.99 -2.10
C PRO A 618 -14.79 -22.76 -1.45
N GLU A 619 -15.68 -22.09 -2.17
CA GLU A 619 -16.47 -20.93 -1.75
C GLU A 619 -17.63 -21.24 -0.79
N GLU A 620 -18.12 -22.49 -0.72
CA GLU A 620 -19.24 -22.89 0.14
C GLU A 620 -18.76 -23.39 1.51
N ARG A 621 -18.19 -22.48 2.31
CA ARG A 621 -17.81 -22.80 3.71
C ARG A 621 -19.06 -23.06 4.56
N CYS A 622 -19.12 -24.23 5.21
CA CYS A 622 -20.21 -24.60 6.10
C CYS A 622 -19.79 -24.42 7.57
N ALA A 623 -20.63 -23.78 8.39
CA ALA A 623 -20.43 -23.69 9.83
C ALA A 623 -20.66 -25.08 10.45
N VAL A 624 -19.60 -25.69 10.98
CA VAL A 624 -19.66 -27.03 11.61
C VAL A 624 -19.79 -26.95 13.13
N TRP A 625 -19.45 -25.80 13.71
CA TRP A 625 -19.69 -25.47 15.11
C TRP A 625 -19.84 -23.96 15.26
N ALA A 626 -20.71 -23.51 16.16
CA ALA A 626 -20.84 -22.11 16.53
C ALA A 626 -21.06 -22.00 18.04
N SER A 627 -20.54 -20.92 18.64
CA SER A 627 -20.73 -20.64 20.06
C SER A 627 -22.20 -20.42 20.44
N GLY A 628 -23.05 -20.04 19.48
CA GLY A 628 -24.47 -19.71 19.67
C GLY A 628 -24.65 -18.40 20.45
N THR A 629 -23.74 -17.46 20.27
CA THR A 629 -23.69 -16.14 20.92
C THR A 629 -23.84 -15.03 19.89
N CYS A 630 -24.82 -14.15 20.06
CA CYS A 630 -24.91 -12.92 19.27
C CYS A 630 -24.23 -11.77 20.03
N CYS A 631 -22.90 -11.80 20.14
CA CYS A 631 -22.16 -10.90 21.03
C CYS A 631 -21.36 -9.83 20.25
N GLU A 632 -21.05 -8.70 20.88
CA GLU A 632 -20.24 -7.63 20.26
C GLU A 632 -18.75 -7.79 20.53
N LYS A 633 -18.41 -8.42 21.66
CA LYS A 633 -17.03 -8.57 22.12
C LYS A 633 -16.76 -9.97 22.64
N LEU A 634 -15.57 -10.48 22.32
CA LEU A 634 -14.99 -11.68 22.91
C LEU A 634 -13.83 -11.26 23.80
N VAL A 635 -13.82 -11.70 25.06
CA VAL A 635 -12.78 -11.38 26.04
C VAL A 635 -12.17 -12.67 26.57
N ILE A 636 -10.86 -12.79 26.52
CA ILE A 636 -10.12 -13.92 27.08
C ILE A 636 -9.39 -13.47 28.33
N THR A 637 -9.55 -14.20 29.43
CA THR A 637 -8.85 -13.92 30.69
C THR A 637 -8.16 -15.18 31.19
N TYR A 638 -7.06 -15.02 31.91
CA TYR A 638 -6.42 -16.12 32.63
C TYR A 638 -5.97 -15.68 34.03
N PRO A 639 -6.89 -15.52 34.99
CA PRO A 639 -6.51 -15.37 36.39
C PRO A 639 -5.87 -16.66 36.89
N ALA A 640 -4.68 -16.58 37.47
CA ALA A 640 -3.89 -17.73 37.91
C ALA A 640 -4.62 -18.65 38.92
N ASP A 641 -5.59 -18.10 39.64
CA ASP A 641 -6.45 -18.77 40.62
C ASP A 641 -7.77 -19.30 40.03
N GLN A 642 -8.19 -18.85 38.84
CA GLN A 642 -9.50 -19.20 38.24
C GLN A 642 -9.41 -20.01 36.95
N GLY A 643 -8.22 -20.14 36.35
CA GLY A 643 -8.06 -20.76 35.04
C GLY A 643 -8.34 -19.79 33.89
N VAL A 644 -8.08 -20.24 32.66
CA VAL A 644 -8.43 -19.51 31.45
C VAL A 644 -9.95 -19.50 31.26
N LYS A 645 -10.48 -18.42 30.67
CA LYS A 645 -11.90 -18.25 30.33
C LYS A 645 -12.05 -17.41 29.07
N ILE A 646 -12.96 -17.79 28.19
CA ILE A 646 -13.44 -16.98 27.07
C ILE A 646 -14.86 -16.50 27.38
N SER A 647 -15.05 -15.20 27.51
CA SER A 647 -16.33 -14.55 27.81
C SER A 647 -16.85 -13.77 26.59
N PHE A 648 -18.14 -13.94 26.31
CA PHE A 648 -18.86 -13.31 25.20
C PHE A 648 -19.74 -12.20 25.78
N LEU A 649 -19.58 -10.96 25.32
CA LEU A 649 -20.26 -9.78 25.87
C LEU A 649 -21.09 -9.04 24.84
N ASP A 650 -22.21 -8.46 25.26
CA ASP A 650 -23.05 -7.59 24.42
C ASP A 650 -22.44 -6.18 24.23
N GLY A 651 -23.17 -5.31 23.53
CA GLY A 651 -22.76 -3.92 23.30
C GLY A 651 -22.68 -3.05 24.56
N GLY A 652 -23.35 -3.46 25.64
CA GLY A 652 -23.27 -2.82 26.96
C GLY A 652 -22.13 -3.36 27.82
N GLY A 653 -21.41 -4.39 27.36
CA GLY A 653 -20.36 -5.05 28.12
C GLY A 653 -20.89 -6.06 29.14
N GLN A 654 -22.15 -6.48 29.05
CA GLN A 654 -22.70 -7.52 29.91
C GLN A 654 -22.34 -8.90 29.33
N MET A 655 -21.88 -9.80 30.21
CA MET A 655 -21.54 -11.18 29.82
C MET A 655 -22.80 -11.97 29.46
N ILE A 656 -22.83 -12.49 28.24
CA ILE A 656 -23.89 -13.36 27.70
C ILE A 656 -23.58 -14.82 28.01
N LYS A 657 -22.32 -15.23 27.78
CA LYS A 657 -21.85 -16.61 27.92
C LYS A 657 -20.37 -16.60 28.29
N SER A 658 -19.91 -17.66 28.96
CA SER A 658 -18.48 -17.93 29.12
C SER A 658 -18.23 -19.41 28.90
N ILE A 659 -17.08 -19.74 28.32
CA ILE A 659 -16.51 -21.07 28.33
C ILE A 659 -15.18 -21.03 29.10
N PRO A 660 -14.78 -22.13 29.76
CA PRO A 660 -13.38 -22.29 30.21
C PRO A 660 -12.43 -22.07 29.04
#